data_AF-A0A957PSC2-F1
#
_entry.id   AF-A0A957PSC2-F1
#
_cell.length_a   1.000
_cell.length_b   1.000
_cell.length_c   1.000
_cell.angle_alpha   90.00
_cell.angle_beta   90.00
_cell.angle_gamma   90.00
#
_symmetry.space_group_name_H-M   'P 1'
#
loop_
_entity.id
_entity.type
_entity.pdbx_description
1 polymer ?
#
loop_
_entity_poly.entity_id
_entity_poly.type
_entity_poly.pdbx_seq_one_letter_code
_entity_poly.pdbx_strand_id
1 'polypeptide(L)'
;MKSVKSNIFTVAVLLALVFSSTVTVSPARALSDTPLATMPTANGEVRTIVPDGAGGVYIGGNFTQLMPAGGGPAVTRNYIARINADGSIHPWNPDANGAVNVIAVSGNTVYAGGGFTAIGGQARNRIAALDATVNTNNATAWNPDASDRVRTLAVSGNTVYVGGFFTTIGGQTRNRIAALDATVNTNNATAWNPNANALVYTLVVSGNTVYAGGLFTAIGGQARNRIAALDATVNTNNATAWNPDANYDVYALAVSGNTIYAGGGFTNIGGQARNFIAALDATIDTNNATAWNPNANGHVLSLAVSGNTIYTGGGFIDIGGQARNFIAALDATTSNATAWNPNANGAATTFMVSGNTVYMGGQFTTVGGNARSSFAAFSLDTTAPTIASHTLQASYTGAGPSSFTVTFSEDVYNPTGDTDTDDVTNANNYVLVEQGSASGFQTTACNAIDAINDTRVTPSGVTYIPNTAIVNLGSALPAGTYRLFVCGTTSIVDLGGNELNGGTDFTFDFTVGAATASTTTESTRASALPKTGFAPNKVTNLSAQPANLEYAKLGDLVLEIPSLNVKSTIVGVPQNKDKTWDVTWLGNDTGWLNGTAFPTWNGNSVLTAHVTNASGLDGPFAALKTLKYGDQVIVHLGGVKYVYEVRETKLSRPYATNYTFESKQDASYLTLVTCSGYSPLNESYLFRRVVRAVLIEVK
;
A
#
# COMPACT_ATOMS: atom_id res chain seq x y z
N MET A 1 -13.31 -67.98 -38.46
CA MET A 1 -14.40 -67.59 -37.53
C MET A 1 -14.19 -66.15 -37.11
N LYS A 2 -15.21 -65.28 -37.32
CA LYS A 2 -15.39 -63.89 -36.81
C LYS A 2 -14.26 -62.90 -37.15
N SER A 3 -14.32 -62.02 -38.17
CA SER A 3 -15.31 -60.97 -38.49
C SER A 3 -15.85 -60.25 -37.25
N VAL A 4 -15.24 -59.10 -36.94
CA VAL A 4 -15.80 -58.10 -36.01
C VAL A 4 -16.29 -56.92 -36.85
N LYS A 5 -17.53 -56.54 -36.57
CA LYS A 5 -18.38 -55.61 -37.30
C LYS A 5 -18.00 -54.16 -37.06
N SER A 6 -18.15 -53.38 -38.13
CA SER A 6 -18.46 -51.95 -38.14
C SER A 6 -19.55 -51.58 -37.13
N ASN A 7 -19.37 -50.47 -36.42
CA ASN A 7 -20.48 -49.66 -35.89
C ASN A 7 -20.16 -48.17 -36.08
N ILE A 8 -20.98 -47.57 -36.94
CA ILE A 8 -21.21 -46.15 -37.16
C ILE A 8 -21.83 -45.54 -35.89
N PHE A 9 -21.33 -44.39 -35.44
CA PHE A 9 -22.10 -43.48 -34.58
C PHE A 9 -21.96 -42.03 -35.09
N THR A 10 -23.04 -41.62 -35.75
CA THR A 10 -23.71 -40.32 -35.78
C THR A 10 -22.94 -39.08 -35.30
N VAL A 11 -22.77 -38.15 -36.23
CA VAL A 11 -22.41 -36.74 -36.02
C VAL A 11 -23.48 -36.08 -35.16
N ALA A 12 -23.14 -35.67 -33.93
CA ALA A 12 -23.89 -34.71 -33.16
C ALA A 12 -23.20 -33.35 -33.29
N VAL A 13 -23.80 -32.45 -34.06
CA VAL A 13 -23.46 -31.03 -34.07
C VAL A 13 -23.91 -30.45 -32.74
N LEU A 14 -22.98 -30.32 -31.79
CA LEU A 14 -23.23 -29.57 -30.56
C LEU A 14 -22.98 -28.09 -30.85
N LEU A 15 -24.08 -27.35 -30.97
CA LEU A 15 -24.09 -25.90 -31.02
C LEU A 15 -23.49 -25.39 -29.70
N ALA A 16 -22.23 -24.95 -29.72
CA ALA A 16 -21.60 -24.31 -28.58
C ALA A 16 -22.24 -22.92 -28.40
N LEU A 17 -23.19 -22.84 -27.46
CA LEU A 17 -23.62 -21.57 -26.88
C LEU A 17 -22.38 -20.89 -26.31
N VAL A 18 -22.00 -19.77 -26.93
CA VAL A 18 -20.97 -18.87 -26.44
C VAL A 18 -21.53 -18.23 -25.16
N PHE A 19 -21.28 -18.86 -24.01
CA PHE A 19 -21.29 -18.10 -22.77
C PHE A 19 -20.05 -17.21 -22.83
N SER A 20 -20.28 -15.92 -23.08
CA SER A 20 -19.35 -14.86 -22.72
C SER A 20 -19.23 -14.88 -21.20
N SER A 21 -18.45 -15.81 -20.66
CA SER A 21 -17.86 -15.63 -19.35
C SER A 21 -16.87 -14.48 -19.50
N THR A 22 -17.29 -13.28 -19.10
CA THR A 22 -16.34 -12.26 -18.69
C THR A 22 -15.44 -12.91 -17.66
N VAL A 23 -14.22 -13.24 -18.06
CA VAL A 23 -13.15 -13.51 -17.10
C VAL A 23 -12.98 -12.18 -16.38
N THR A 24 -13.59 -12.05 -15.20
CA THR A 24 -13.21 -11.02 -14.26
C THR A 24 -11.78 -11.34 -13.89
N VAL A 25 -10.83 -10.66 -14.52
CA VAL A 25 -9.45 -10.64 -14.07
C VAL A 25 -9.54 -10.06 -12.67
N SER A 26 -9.38 -10.88 -11.62
CA SER A 26 -9.20 -10.32 -10.27
C SER A 26 -8.07 -9.31 -10.37
N PRO A 27 -8.26 -8.07 -9.87
CA PRO A 27 -7.19 -7.09 -9.84
C PRO A 27 -5.94 -7.72 -9.23
N ALA A 28 -4.79 -7.43 -9.84
CA ALA A 28 -3.51 -7.93 -9.36
C ALA A 28 -3.35 -7.51 -7.89
N ARG A 29 -3.19 -8.50 -7.00
CA ARG A 29 -2.95 -8.29 -5.56
C ARG A 29 -1.79 -7.32 -5.41
N ALA A 30 -2.07 -6.11 -4.96
CA ALA A 30 -1.07 -5.06 -4.82
C ALA A 30 -0.30 -5.22 -3.50
N LEU A 31 0.92 -4.73 -3.55
CA LEU A 31 1.85 -4.77 -2.43
C LEU A 31 1.64 -3.55 -1.54
N SER A 32 1.87 -3.71 -0.24
CA SER A 32 2.07 -2.56 0.65
C SER A 32 3.29 -1.74 0.20
N ASP A 33 3.18 -0.41 0.22
CA ASP A 33 4.32 0.50 0.04
C ASP A 33 5.24 0.52 1.28
N THR A 34 4.74 0.09 2.43
CA THR A 34 5.51 0.00 3.67
C THR A 34 6.25 -1.34 3.74
N PRO A 35 7.59 -1.34 3.89
CA PRO A 35 8.36 -2.56 4.05
C PRO A 35 8.09 -3.21 5.41
N LEU A 36 8.15 -4.55 5.45
CA LEU A 36 7.94 -5.35 6.64
C LEU A 36 8.92 -4.98 7.75
N ALA A 37 8.36 -4.48 8.86
CA ALA A 37 9.10 -4.02 10.02
C ALA A 37 9.95 -5.12 10.68
N THR A 38 9.58 -6.39 10.50
CA THR A 38 10.20 -7.58 11.14
C THR A 38 11.50 -8.04 10.50
N MET A 39 11.82 -7.60 9.29
CA MET A 39 13.03 -8.03 8.58
C MET A 39 14.29 -7.33 9.14
N PRO A 40 15.48 -7.95 9.08
CA PRO A 40 16.71 -7.26 9.44
C PRO A 40 17.13 -6.27 8.35
N THR A 41 18.16 -5.46 8.60
CA THR A 41 18.87 -4.70 7.55
C THR A 41 20.31 -5.19 7.41
N ALA A 42 20.94 -4.88 6.27
CA ALA A 42 22.34 -5.24 6.01
C ALA A 42 23.23 -3.99 5.98
N ASN A 43 24.47 -4.12 6.46
CA ASN A 43 25.45 -3.02 6.41
C ASN A 43 26.12 -2.84 5.04
N GLY A 44 25.70 -3.61 4.04
CA GLY A 44 26.22 -3.58 2.68
C GLY A 44 25.24 -4.21 1.70
N GLU A 45 25.53 -4.02 0.41
CA GLU A 45 24.65 -4.43 -0.69
C GLU A 45 24.30 -5.92 -0.63
N VAL A 46 23.00 -6.25 -0.64
CA VAL A 46 22.49 -7.60 -0.92
C VAL A 46 22.30 -7.75 -2.43
N ARG A 47 22.95 -8.75 -3.03
CA ARG A 47 23.01 -8.97 -4.49
C ARG A 47 22.22 -10.17 -4.98
N THR A 48 21.83 -11.06 -4.07
CA THR A 48 21.06 -12.25 -4.39
C THR A 48 20.19 -12.62 -3.20
N ILE A 49 18.96 -13.01 -3.50
CA ILE A 49 17.98 -13.49 -2.54
C ILE A 49 17.33 -14.73 -3.16
N VAL A 50 17.26 -15.82 -2.41
CA VAL A 50 16.56 -17.04 -2.84
C VAL A 50 15.74 -17.62 -1.68
N PRO A 51 14.56 -18.21 -1.95
CA PRO A 51 13.76 -18.83 -0.91
C PRO A 51 14.50 -19.99 -0.26
N ASP A 52 14.29 -20.18 1.04
CA ASP A 52 14.86 -21.31 1.78
C ASP A 52 13.96 -22.55 1.81
N GLY A 53 12.76 -22.46 1.21
CA GLY A 53 11.76 -23.53 1.18
C GLY A 53 10.93 -23.67 2.47
N ALA A 54 11.22 -22.90 3.51
CA ALA A 54 10.55 -22.90 4.81
C ALA A 54 9.88 -21.55 5.14
N GLY A 55 9.70 -20.68 4.13
CA GLY A 55 9.14 -19.33 4.27
C GLY A 55 10.18 -18.24 4.59
N GLY A 56 11.43 -18.62 4.82
CA GLY A 56 12.57 -17.70 4.96
C GLY A 56 13.34 -17.53 3.65
N VAL A 57 14.52 -16.92 3.75
CA VAL A 57 15.38 -16.63 2.60
C VAL A 57 16.86 -16.84 2.92
N TYR A 58 17.62 -17.23 1.90
CA TYR A 58 19.07 -17.02 1.87
C TYR A 58 19.37 -15.71 1.17
N ILE A 59 20.31 -14.95 1.71
CA ILE A 59 20.81 -13.72 1.11
C ILE A 59 22.33 -13.79 0.93
N GLY A 60 22.81 -13.23 -0.17
CA GLY A 60 24.24 -13.09 -0.46
C GLY A 60 24.56 -11.69 -0.96
N GLY A 61 25.77 -11.20 -0.68
CA GLY A 61 26.16 -9.86 -1.12
C GLY A 61 27.54 -9.42 -0.64
N ASN A 62 27.68 -8.11 -0.46
CA ASN A 62 28.90 -7.44 0.02
C ASN A 62 28.75 -6.91 1.47
N PHE A 63 27.83 -7.47 2.25
CA PHE A 63 27.63 -7.15 3.66
C PHE A 63 28.51 -8.02 4.56
N THR A 64 28.78 -7.56 5.78
CA THR A 64 29.48 -8.32 6.83
C THR A 64 28.65 -8.47 8.11
N GLN A 65 27.58 -7.69 8.25
CA GLN A 65 26.72 -7.70 9.42
C GLN A 65 25.26 -7.49 9.02
N LEU A 66 24.37 -8.11 9.80
CA LEU A 66 22.94 -7.87 9.78
C LEU A 66 22.50 -7.23 11.10
N MET A 67 21.63 -6.22 10.99
CA MET A 67 21.00 -5.57 12.14
C MET A 67 19.62 -6.19 12.38
N PRO A 68 19.35 -6.79 13.56
CA PRO A 68 18.02 -7.29 13.90
C PRO A 68 16.96 -6.19 13.90
N ALA A 69 15.74 -6.55 13.51
CA ALA A 69 14.64 -5.60 13.31
C ALA A 69 14.09 -4.97 14.60
N GLY A 70 14.06 -5.75 15.69
CA GLY A 70 13.58 -5.32 17.02
C GLY A 70 14.62 -4.56 17.87
N GLY A 71 15.75 -4.17 17.27
CA GLY A 71 16.92 -3.67 17.99
C GLY A 71 17.80 -4.79 18.55
N GLY A 72 18.99 -4.42 19.03
CA GLY A 72 20.00 -5.35 19.51
C GLY A 72 21.36 -5.19 18.82
N PRO A 73 22.37 -5.97 19.24
CA PRO A 73 23.70 -5.89 18.63
C PRO A 73 23.69 -6.39 17.19
N ALA A 74 24.54 -5.79 16.35
CA ALA A 74 24.80 -6.27 15.01
C ALA A 74 25.29 -7.73 15.05
N VAL A 75 24.75 -8.56 14.16
CA VAL A 75 25.11 -9.97 14.05
C VAL A 75 26.04 -10.15 12.85
N THR A 76 27.27 -10.60 13.09
CA THR A 76 28.24 -10.87 12.01
C THR A 76 27.75 -12.01 11.11
N ARG A 77 27.64 -11.71 9.82
CA ARG A 77 27.34 -12.65 8.74
C ARG A 77 28.13 -12.19 7.53
N ASN A 78 29.29 -12.80 7.31
CA ASN A 78 30.17 -12.38 6.23
C ASN A 78 29.64 -12.88 4.89
N TYR A 79 29.10 -11.94 4.11
CA TYR A 79 28.69 -12.04 2.71
C TYR A 79 27.54 -12.99 2.37
N ILE A 80 27.11 -13.84 3.31
CA ILE A 80 26.03 -14.79 3.15
C ILE A 80 25.31 -15.03 4.47
N ALA A 81 23.99 -15.14 4.44
CA ALA A 81 23.17 -15.41 5.61
C ALA A 81 21.87 -16.15 5.24
N ARG A 82 21.23 -16.73 6.25
CA ARG A 82 19.85 -17.20 6.20
C ARG A 82 19.00 -16.39 7.17
N ILE A 83 17.81 -15.98 6.73
CA ILE A 83 16.82 -15.24 7.51
C ILE A 83 15.56 -16.12 7.57
N ASN A 84 15.01 -16.29 8.76
CA ASN A 84 13.79 -17.08 8.99
C ASN A 84 12.54 -16.35 8.49
N ALA A 85 11.43 -17.09 8.36
CA ALA A 85 10.14 -16.52 7.95
C ALA A 85 9.66 -15.39 8.86
N ASP A 86 9.99 -15.43 10.15
CA ASP A 86 9.65 -14.41 11.15
C ASP A 86 10.60 -13.19 11.13
N GLY A 87 11.60 -13.18 10.24
CA GLY A 87 12.60 -12.11 10.15
C GLY A 87 13.80 -12.27 11.09
N SER A 88 13.84 -13.29 11.95
CA SER A 88 15.00 -13.56 12.78
C SER A 88 16.19 -14.07 11.96
N ILE A 89 17.42 -13.70 12.35
CA ILE A 89 18.64 -14.13 11.66
C ILE A 89 18.95 -15.57 12.09
N HIS A 90 18.96 -16.52 11.14
CA HIS A 90 19.19 -17.92 11.42
C HIS A 90 20.67 -18.16 11.87
N PRO A 91 20.95 -19.17 12.73
CA PRO A 91 22.32 -19.51 13.16
C PRO A 91 23.27 -20.02 12.06
N TRP A 92 22.74 -20.27 10.86
CA TRP A 92 23.51 -20.79 9.73
C TRP A 92 24.47 -19.71 9.22
N ASN A 93 25.77 -19.99 9.34
CA ASN A 93 26.86 -19.06 9.09
C ASN A 93 28.03 -19.76 8.37
N PRO A 94 28.03 -19.75 7.03
CA PRO A 94 29.14 -20.25 6.22
C PRO A 94 30.41 -19.40 6.33
N ASP A 95 30.31 -18.14 6.72
CA ASP A 95 31.44 -17.23 6.92
C ASP A 95 32.40 -17.14 5.72
N ALA A 96 31.92 -16.59 4.60
CA ALA A 96 32.75 -16.42 3.41
C ALA A 96 33.83 -15.35 3.65
N ASN A 97 34.99 -15.46 3.01
CA ASN A 97 36.03 -14.43 3.08
C ASN A 97 35.95 -13.35 1.99
N GLY A 98 34.87 -13.35 1.19
CA GLY A 98 34.63 -12.37 0.15
C GLY A 98 33.20 -12.45 -0.37
N ALA A 99 32.82 -11.44 -1.17
CA ALA A 99 31.44 -11.25 -1.61
C ALA A 99 30.82 -12.50 -2.27
N VAL A 100 29.59 -12.83 -1.91
CA VAL A 100 28.76 -13.83 -2.59
C VAL A 100 27.86 -13.08 -3.57
N ASN A 101 28.01 -13.33 -4.86
CA ASN A 101 27.26 -12.62 -5.90
C ASN A 101 25.94 -13.31 -6.24
N VAL A 102 25.88 -14.64 -6.07
CA VAL A 102 24.71 -15.45 -6.43
C VAL A 102 24.57 -16.66 -5.52
N ILE A 103 23.34 -17.04 -5.20
CA ILE A 103 22.98 -18.26 -4.52
C ILE A 103 21.97 -19.03 -5.38
N ALA A 104 22.07 -20.37 -5.38
CA ALA A 104 21.02 -21.26 -5.86
C ALA A 104 20.82 -22.39 -4.86
N VAL A 105 19.59 -22.90 -4.71
CA VAL A 105 19.25 -23.93 -3.72
C VAL A 105 18.66 -25.15 -4.42
N SER A 106 19.07 -26.35 -3.99
CA SER A 106 18.46 -27.61 -4.39
C SER A 106 18.42 -28.56 -3.20
N GLY A 107 17.23 -28.88 -2.71
CA GLY A 107 17.05 -29.64 -1.46
C GLY A 107 17.77 -28.96 -0.29
N ASN A 108 18.64 -29.72 0.40
CA ASN A 108 19.44 -29.24 1.52
C ASN A 108 20.79 -28.63 1.09
N THR A 109 21.05 -28.44 -0.20
CA THR A 109 22.30 -27.89 -0.69
C THR A 109 22.12 -26.45 -1.17
N VAL A 110 22.96 -25.56 -0.64
CA VAL A 110 23.07 -24.16 -1.03
C VAL A 110 24.34 -23.98 -1.86
N TYR A 111 24.19 -23.73 -3.15
CA TYR A 111 25.29 -23.39 -4.04
C TYR A 111 25.55 -21.88 -3.97
N ALA A 112 26.77 -21.49 -3.63
CA ALA A 112 27.19 -20.09 -3.54
C ALA A 112 28.25 -19.81 -4.62
N GLY A 113 28.05 -18.74 -5.39
CA GLY A 113 28.99 -18.25 -6.40
C GLY A 113 29.38 -16.80 -6.11
N GLY A 114 30.65 -16.44 -6.28
CA GLY A 114 31.08 -15.09 -5.94
C GLY A 114 32.56 -14.81 -6.12
N GLY A 115 33.06 -13.95 -5.24
CA GLY A 115 34.42 -13.47 -5.18
C GLY A 115 35.27 -14.05 -4.04
N PHE A 116 34.76 -14.99 -3.25
CA PHE A 116 35.50 -15.60 -2.13
C PHE A 116 36.55 -16.63 -2.60
N THR A 117 37.51 -16.92 -1.73
CA THR A 117 38.48 -18.04 -1.86
C THR A 117 38.36 -19.05 -0.72
N ALA A 118 37.56 -18.75 0.31
CA ALA A 118 37.19 -19.67 1.38
C ALA A 118 35.75 -19.41 1.84
N ILE A 119 35.02 -20.47 2.15
CA ILE A 119 33.66 -20.46 2.68
C ILE A 119 33.37 -21.82 3.35
N GLY A 120 32.53 -21.82 4.38
CA GLY A 120 32.14 -23.02 5.11
C GLY A 120 33.33 -23.73 5.76
N GLY A 121 34.34 -22.98 6.21
CA GLY A 121 35.55 -23.50 6.84
C GLY A 121 36.56 -24.17 5.89
N GLN A 122 36.34 -24.12 4.57
CA GLN A 122 37.18 -24.78 3.57
C GLN A 122 37.65 -23.80 2.48
N ALA A 123 38.80 -24.09 1.87
CA ALA A 123 39.24 -23.39 0.67
C ALA A 123 38.30 -23.76 -0.50
N ARG A 124 37.68 -22.75 -1.10
CA ARG A 124 36.74 -22.87 -2.23
C ARG A 124 36.88 -21.64 -3.09
N ASN A 125 37.45 -21.80 -4.28
CA ASN A 125 37.65 -20.66 -5.15
C ASN A 125 36.37 -20.35 -5.92
N ARG A 126 35.73 -19.24 -5.54
CA ARG A 126 34.64 -18.53 -6.23
C ARG A 126 33.33 -19.30 -6.39
N ILE A 127 33.28 -20.58 -6.07
CA ILE A 127 32.09 -21.43 -6.09
C ILE A 127 32.18 -22.52 -5.02
N ALA A 128 31.07 -22.78 -4.34
CA ALA A 128 30.98 -23.81 -3.30
C ALA A 128 29.55 -24.37 -3.19
N ALA A 129 29.43 -25.56 -2.63
CA ALA A 129 28.16 -26.12 -2.16
C ALA A 129 28.21 -26.28 -0.65
N LEU A 130 27.17 -25.81 0.03
CA LEU A 130 27.06 -25.74 1.48
C LEU A 130 25.87 -26.58 1.96
N ASP A 131 26.03 -27.27 3.08
CA ASP A 131 24.95 -27.97 3.76
C ASP A 131 24.06 -26.98 4.53
N ALA A 132 22.78 -26.89 4.15
CA ALA A 132 21.79 -26.03 4.78
C ALA A 132 21.46 -26.42 6.24
N THR A 133 21.72 -27.68 6.61
CA THR A 133 21.36 -28.25 7.92
C THR A 133 22.48 -28.09 8.95
N VAL A 134 23.69 -27.73 8.51
CA VAL A 134 24.86 -27.56 9.37
C VAL A 134 25.17 -26.07 9.52
N ASN A 135 25.23 -25.58 10.76
CA ASN A 135 25.33 -24.15 11.03
C ASN A 135 26.71 -23.54 10.70
N THR A 136 27.81 -24.27 10.90
CA THR A 136 29.18 -23.78 10.69
C THR A 136 30.05 -24.86 10.07
N ASN A 137 31.17 -24.49 9.44
CA ASN A 137 32.07 -25.44 8.75
C ASN A 137 31.32 -26.37 7.77
N ASN A 138 30.34 -25.80 7.05
CA ASN A 138 29.32 -26.52 6.32
C ASN A 138 29.61 -26.68 4.82
N ALA A 139 30.85 -26.43 4.37
CA ALA A 139 31.23 -26.74 3.00
C ALA A 139 31.21 -28.26 2.75
N THR A 140 30.47 -28.68 1.73
CA THR A 140 30.44 -30.09 1.28
C THR A 140 31.73 -30.46 0.54
N ALA A 141 31.91 -31.72 0.12
CA ALA A 141 33.08 -32.13 -0.66
C ALA A 141 33.13 -31.52 -2.08
N TRP A 142 32.03 -31.01 -2.61
CA TRP A 142 31.92 -30.52 -3.99
C TRP A 142 32.72 -29.23 -4.27
N ASN A 143 33.84 -29.36 -5.00
CA ASN A 143 34.83 -28.32 -5.30
C ASN A 143 35.09 -28.20 -6.83
N PRO A 144 34.38 -27.30 -7.52
CA PRO A 144 34.66 -27.02 -8.93
C PRO A 144 35.90 -26.16 -9.19
N ASP A 145 36.36 -25.37 -8.21
CA ASP A 145 37.58 -24.55 -8.32
C ASP A 145 37.62 -23.62 -9.56
N ALA A 146 36.80 -22.56 -9.57
CA ALA A 146 36.73 -21.64 -10.72
C ALA A 146 37.90 -20.63 -10.69
N SER A 147 38.50 -20.35 -11.86
CA SER A 147 39.66 -19.45 -11.96
C SER A 147 39.37 -17.97 -11.70
N ASP A 148 38.12 -17.54 -11.80
CA ASP A 148 37.68 -16.16 -11.53
C ASP A 148 36.22 -16.15 -11.08
N ARG A 149 35.70 -14.96 -10.76
CA ARG A 149 34.41 -14.71 -10.12
C ARG A 149 33.25 -15.37 -10.86
N VAL A 150 32.44 -16.12 -10.12
CA VAL A 150 31.11 -16.56 -10.55
C VAL A 150 30.10 -15.43 -10.34
N ARG A 151 29.20 -15.26 -11.31
CA ARG A 151 28.16 -14.23 -11.30
C ARG A 151 26.74 -14.75 -11.31
N THR A 152 26.51 -15.93 -11.87
CA THR A 152 25.16 -16.51 -11.94
C THR A 152 25.24 -18.03 -11.83
N LEU A 153 24.19 -18.61 -11.24
CA LEU A 153 24.00 -20.03 -11.04
C LEU A 153 22.55 -20.37 -11.39
N ALA A 154 22.35 -21.49 -12.07
CA ALA A 154 21.03 -22.08 -12.24
C ALA A 154 21.15 -23.61 -12.05
N VAL A 155 20.22 -24.19 -11.29
CA VAL A 155 20.24 -25.63 -10.97
C VAL A 155 19.07 -26.31 -11.67
N SER A 156 19.34 -27.43 -12.35
CA SER A 156 18.31 -28.28 -12.95
C SER A 156 18.70 -29.74 -12.74
N GLY A 157 17.92 -30.45 -11.93
CA GLY A 157 18.26 -31.81 -11.50
C GLY A 157 19.64 -31.88 -10.84
N ASN A 158 20.52 -32.71 -11.40
CA ASN A 158 21.91 -32.89 -10.94
C ASN A 158 22.91 -31.95 -11.63
N THR A 159 22.45 -30.99 -12.43
CA THR A 159 23.33 -30.09 -13.17
C THR A 159 23.29 -28.68 -12.57
N VAL A 160 24.47 -28.12 -12.31
CA VAL A 160 24.65 -26.72 -11.93
C VAL A 160 25.24 -25.97 -13.12
N TYR A 161 24.45 -25.11 -13.76
CA TYR A 161 24.91 -24.18 -14.78
C TYR A 161 25.52 -22.96 -14.12
N VAL A 162 26.69 -22.55 -14.60
CA VAL A 162 27.51 -21.50 -13.99
C VAL A 162 27.90 -20.49 -15.06
N GLY A 163 27.70 -19.19 -14.76
CA GLY A 163 28.16 -18.08 -15.61
C GLY A 163 29.02 -17.10 -14.82
N GLY A 164 30.02 -16.49 -15.45
CA GLY A 164 30.90 -15.54 -14.77
C GLY A 164 32.13 -15.13 -15.57
N PHE A 165 33.23 -14.82 -14.86
CA PHE A 165 34.49 -14.32 -15.41
C PHE A 165 35.54 -15.41 -15.71
N PHE A 166 35.33 -16.62 -15.20
CA PHE A 166 36.30 -17.72 -15.25
C PHE A 166 36.63 -18.17 -16.68
N THR A 167 37.80 -18.79 -16.82
CA THR A 167 38.27 -19.47 -18.04
C THR A 167 38.54 -20.96 -17.80
N THR A 168 38.58 -21.39 -16.54
CA THR A 168 38.64 -22.79 -16.14
C THR A 168 37.72 -23.02 -14.94
N ILE A 169 37.04 -24.17 -14.92
CA ILE A 169 36.20 -24.64 -13.81
C ILE A 169 35.98 -26.15 -13.96
N GLY A 170 35.83 -26.86 -12.85
CA GLY A 170 35.62 -28.30 -12.81
C GLY A 170 36.75 -29.07 -13.50
N GLY A 171 37.99 -28.59 -13.38
CA GLY A 171 39.18 -29.21 -13.98
C GLY A 171 39.31 -29.06 -15.50
N GLN A 172 38.45 -28.28 -16.16
CA GLN A 172 38.42 -28.12 -17.62
C GLN A 172 38.47 -26.65 -18.03
N THR A 173 38.95 -26.38 -19.25
CA THR A 173 38.78 -25.06 -19.88
C THR A 173 37.31 -24.82 -20.21
N ARG A 174 36.75 -23.78 -19.62
CA ARG A 174 35.39 -23.31 -19.85
C ARG A 174 35.39 -21.80 -19.78
N ASN A 175 35.19 -21.17 -20.94
CA ASN A 175 35.17 -19.72 -20.99
C ASN A 175 33.79 -19.21 -20.61
N ARG A 176 33.72 -18.59 -19.42
CA ARG A 176 32.62 -17.74 -18.93
C ARG A 176 31.27 -18.43 -18.69
N ILE A 177 31.10 -19.66 -19.15
CA ILE A 177 29.90 -20.49 -18.97
C ILE A 177 30.26 -21.98 -18.91
N ALA A 178 29.65 -22.72 -17.99
CA ALA A 178 29.86 -24.16 -17.80
C ALA A 178 28.61 -24.85 -17.24
N ALA A 179 28.58 -26.17 -17.34
CA ALA A 179 27.66 -27.03 -16.60
C ALA A 179 28.47 -28.03 -15.78
N LEU A 180 28.15 -28.15 -14.50
CA LEU A 180 28.83 -28.98 -13.52
C LEU A 180 27.91 -30.08 -13.01
N ASP A 181 28.44 -31.28 -12.81
CA ASP A 181 27.74 -32.37 -12.16
C ASP A 181 27.75 -32.16 -10.63
N ALA A 182 26.57 -32.03 -10.04
CA ALA A 182 26.36 -31.84 -8.61
C ALA A 182 26.76 -33.05 -7.77
N THR A 183 26.81 -34.24 -8.36
CA THR A 183 27.09 -35.52 -7.67
C THR A 183 28.58 -35.87 -7.65
N VAL A 184 29.40 -35.15 -8.43
CA VAL A 184 30.83 -35.38 -8.56
C VAL A 184 31.60 -34.29 -7.82
N ASN A 185 32.47 -34.69 -6.88
CA ASN A 185 33.12 -33.74 -5.98
C ASN A 185 34.21 -32.88 -6.65
N THR A 186 34.97 -33.39 -7.59
CA THR A 186 36.08 -32.67 -8.25
C THR A 186 36.14 -33.04 -9.73
N ASN A 187 36.78 -32.20 -10.56
CA ASN A 187 36.83 -32.41 -12.01
C ASN A 187 35.44 -32.63 -12.64
N ASN A 188 34.45 -31.90 -12.14
CA ASN A 188 33.03 -32.16 -12.34
C ASN A 188 32.41 -31.37 -13.51
N ALA A 189 33.22 -30.78 -14.38
CA ALA A 189 32.70 -30.16 -15.60
C ALA A 189 32.14 -31.24 -16.55
N THR A 190 30.86 -31.14 -16.89
CA THR A 190 30.19 -32.03 -17.87
C THR A 190 30.71 -31.77 -19.29
N ALA A 191 30.34 -32.54 -20.31
CA ALA A 191 30.77 -32.27 -21.70
C ALA A 191 30.19 -30.98 -22.32
N TRP A 192 29.17 -30.36 -21.71
CA TRP A 192 28.48 -29.18 -22.24
C TRP A 192 29.32 -27.90 -22.17
N ASN A 193 29.73 -27.38 -23.33
CA ASN A 193 30.65 -26.26 -23.49
C ASN A 193 30.19 -25.26 -24.58
N PRO A 194 29.39 -24.24 -24.21
CA PRO A 194 29.00 -23.16 -25.11
C PRO A 194 30.13 -22.18 -25.44
N ASN A 195 31.17 -22.09 -24.61
CA ASN A 195 32.36 -21.28 -24.87
C ASN A 195 32.08 -19.79 -25.23
N ALA A 196 31.48 -19.03 -24.32
CA ALA A 196 31.17 -17.62 -24.55
C ALA A 196 32.46 -16.77 -24.65
N ASN A 197 32.50 -15.82 -25.58
CA ASN A 197 33.68 -14.98 -25.80
C ASN A 197 33.83 -13.80 -24.81
N ALA A 198 32.80 -13.54 -23.99
CA ALA A 198 32.85 -12.53 -22.94
C ALA A 198 31.95 -12.94 -21.75
N LEU A 199 31.83 -12.04 -20.77
CA LEU A 199 31.10 -12.26 -19.52
C LEU A 199 29.65 -12.72 -19.74
N VAL A 200 29.23 -13.71 -18.96
CA VAL A 200 27.83 -14.07 -18.77
C VAL A 200 27.35 -13.52 -17.43
N TYR A 201 26.38 -12.62 -17.46
CA TYR A 201 25.81 -11.99 -16.26
C TYR A 201 24.71 -12.83 -15.62
N THR A 202 23.88 -13.48 -16.43
CA THR A 202 22.69 -14.19 -15.96
C THR A 202 22.43 -15.46 -16.77
N LEU A 203 21.89 -16.47 -16.09
CA LEU A 203 21.44 -17.74 -16.65
C LEU A 203 20.05 -18.07 -16.10
N VAL A 204 19.15 -18.51 -16.98
CA VAL A 204 17.87 -19.11 -16.59
C VAL A 204 17.67 -20.39 -17.39
N VAL A 205 17.20 -21.44 -16.72
CA VAL A 205 16.91 -22.73 -17.35
C VAL A 205 15.40 -22.92 -17.46
N SER A 206 14.92 -23.32 -18.64
CA SER A 206 13.54 -23.72 -18.87
C SER A 206 13.52 -24.96 -19.75
N GLY A 207 13.09 -26.09 -19.17
CA GLY A 207 13.18 -27.40 -19.82
C GLY A 207 14.62 -27.73 -20.24
N ASN A 208 14.81 -27.99 -21.54
CA ASN A 208 16.11 -28.31 -22.12
C ASN A 208 16.86 -27.07 -22.66
N THR A 209 16.38 -25.85 -22.37
CA THR A 209 16.99 -24.62 -22.87
C THR A 209 17.64 -23.84 -21.72
N VAL A 210 18.88 -23.43 -21.92
CA VAL A 210 19.59 -22.47 -21.06
C VAL A 210 19.63 -21.12 -21.76
N TYR A 211 18.91 -20.15 -21.22
CA TYR A 211 18.98 -18.76 -21.68
C TYR A 211 20.14 -18.06 -20.96
N ALA A 212 21.00 -17.39 -21.73
CA ALA A 212 22.15 -16.66 -21.23
C ALA A 212 22.07 -15.20 -21.63
N GLY A 213 22.31 -14.29 -20.67
CA GLY A 213 22.44 -12.85 -20.88
C GLY A 213 23.83 -12.36 -20.43
N GLY A 214 24.45 -11.43 -21.15
CA GLY A 214 25.81 -11.01 -20.84
C GLY A 214 26.42 -9.93 -21.75
N LEU A 215 27.76 -9.93 -21.80
CA LEU A 215 28.62 -9.08 -22.63
C LEU A 215 29.08 -9.74 -23.93
N PHE A 216 28.71 -11.00 -24.17
CA PHE A 216 29.24 -11.77 -25.29
C PHE A 216 28.68 -11.30 -26.63
N THR A 217 29.44 -11.55 -27.70
CA THR A 217 29.00 -11.39 -29.10
C THR A 217 29.02 -12.72 -29.86
N ALA A 218 29.56 -13.77 -29.24
CA ALA A 218 29.51 -15.13 -29.73
C ALA A 218 29.43 -16.13 -28.57
N ILE A 219 28.57 -17.14 -28.73
CA ILE A 219 28.36 -18.24 -27.79
C ILE A 219 27.74 -19.43 -28.53
N GLY A 220 28.01 -20.65 -28.09
CA GLY A 220 27.46 -21.87 -28.67
C GLY A 220 27.82 -22.03 -30.16
N GLY A 221 29.01 -21.58 -30.57
CA GLY A 221 29.49 -21.65 -31.95
C GLY A 221 28.85 -20.67 -32.94
N GLN A 222 27.99 -19.76 -32.48
CA GLN A 222 27.26 -18.81 -33.32
C GLN A 222 27.47 -17.37 -32.85
N ALA A 223 27.30 -16.41 -33.76
CA ALA A 223 27.18 -15.00 -33.40
C ALA A 223 25.85 -14.79 -32.66
N ARG A 224 25.93 -14.26 -31.44
CA ARG A 224 24.78 -13.95 -30.58
C ARG A 224 25.16 -12.74 -29.77
N ASN A 225 24.51 -11.62 -30.01
CA ASN A 225 24.83 -10.40 -29.28
C ASN A 225 24.05 -10.38 -27.96
N ARG A 226 24.80 -10.51 -26.86
CA ARG A 226 24.43 -10.25 -25.47
C ARG A 226 23.32 -11.13 -24.88
N ILE A 227 22.61 -11.89 -25.70
CA ILE A 227 21.56 -12.82 -25.30
C ILE A 227 21.51 -14.03 -26.24
N ALA A 228 21.34 -15.23 -25.69
CA ALA A 228 21.26 -16.47 -26.46
C ALA A 228 20.42 -17.53 -25.74
N ALA A 229 19.85 -18.45 -26.51
CA ALA A 229 19.26 -19.69 -26.02
C ALA A 229 20.15 -20.87 -26.46
N LEU A 230 20.53 -21.71 -25.50
CA LEU A 230 21.45 -22.83 -25.69
C LEU A 230 20.74 -24.15 -25.40
N ASP A 231 20.92 -25.13 -26.26
CA ASP A 231 20.41 -26.49 -26.03
C ASP A 231 21.26 -27.19 -24.96
N ALA A 232 20.62 -27.59 -23.86
CA ALA A 232 21.25 -28.27 -22.73
C ALA A 232 21.70 -29.70 -23.06
N THR A 233 21.14 -30.31 -24.10
CA THR A 233 21.39 -31.70 -24.51
C THR A 233 22.50 -31.82 -25.55
N VAL A 234 22.93 -30.70 -26.14
CA VAL A 234 23.99 -30.64 -27.14
C VAL A 234 25.27 -30.08 -26.52
N ASN A 235 26.36 -30.84 -26.62
CA ASN A 235 27.61 -30.51 -25.90
C ASN A 235 28.34 -29.28 -26.47
N THR A 236 28.34 -29.07 -27.78
CA THR A 236 29.10 -28.01 -28.45
C THR A 236 28.32 -27.46 -29.62
N ASN A 237 28.59 -26.22 -30.04
CA ASN A 237 27.83 -25.55 -31.11
C ASN A 237 26.31 -25.57 -30.85
N ASN A 238 25.95 -25.34 -29.60
CA ASN A 238 24.61 -25.58 -29.05
C ASN A 238 23.72 -24.33 -29.00
N ALA A 239 24.12 -23.23 -29.63
CA ALA A 239 23.22 -22.10 -29.81
C ALA A 239 22.04 -22.52 -30.72
N THR A 240 20.82 -22.32 -30.23
CA THR A 240 19.58 -22.53 -30.99
C THR A 240 19.39 -21.43 -32.04
N ALA A 241 18.34 -21.49 -32.87
CA ALA A 241 18.05 -20.45 -33.85
C ALA A 241 17.64 -19.11 -33.21
N TRP A 242 17.06 -19.11 -32.01
CA TRP A 242 16.54 -17.93 -31.29
C TRP A 242 17.57 -16.82 -31.02
N ASN A 243 17.47 -15.71 -31.77
CA ASN A 243 18.38 -14.56 -31.80
C ASN A 243 17.66 -13.22 -31.60
N PRO A 244 17.54 -12.72 -30.35
CA PRO A 244 17.02 -11.38 -30.10
C PRO A 244 17.98 -10.25 -30.46
N ASP A 245 19.29 -10.51 -30.55
CA ASP A 245 20.30 -9.54 -31.02
C ASP A 245 20.28 -8.18 -30.27
N ALA A 246 20.48 -8.20 -28.95
CA ALA A 246 20.46 -6.96 -28.17
C ALA A 246 21.69 -6.07 -28.47
N ASN A 247 21.47 -4.76 -28.60
CA ASN A 247 22.55 -3.81 -28.96
C ASN A 247 23.48 -3.44 -27.80
N TYR A 248 23.14 -3.82 -26.56
CA TYR A 248 23.94 -3.61 -25.37
C TYR A 248 23.67 -4.72 -24.35
N ASP A 249 24.35 -4.66 -23.22
CA ASP A 249 24.40 -5.71 -22.20
C ASP A 249 23.02 -6.11 -21.67
N VAL A 250 22.84 -7.42 -21.46
CA VAL A 250 21.69 -8.00 -20.77
C VAL A 250 22.12 -8.44 -19.37
N TYR A 251 21.57 -7.79 -18.34
CA TYR A 251 21.93 -8.00 -16.93
C TYR A 251 21.02 -9.02 -16.24
N ALA A 252 19.73 -9.06 -16.61
CA ALA A 252 18.71 -9.91 -16.01
C ALA A 252 17.85 -10.62 -17.04
N LEU A 253 17.42 -11.83 -16.71
CA LEU A 253 16.47 -12.63 -17.48
C LEU A 253 15.46 -13.24 -16.51
N ALA A 254 14.20 -13.29 -16.92
CA ALA A 254 13.15 -14.04 -16.25
C ALA A 254 12.27 -14.73 -17.30
N VAL A 255 11.78 -15.93 -17.00
CA VAL A 255 10.99 -16.75 -17.93
C VAL A 255 9.60 -16.99 -17.36
N SER A 256 8.58 -16.78 -18.18
CA SER A 256 7.18 -17.10 -17.85
C SER A 256 6.49 -17.68 -19.08
N GLY A 257 6.22 -18.99 -19.07
CA GLY A 257 5.71 -19.71 -20.23
C GLY A 257 6.64 -19.55 -21.44
N ASN A 258 6.09 -19.01 -22.54
CA ASN A 258 6.83 -18.73 -23.78
C ASN A 258 7.44 -17.33 -23.83
N THR A 259 7.35 -16.54 -22.76
CA THR A 259 7.87 -15.17 -22.72
C THR A 259 9.18 -15.12 -21.93
N ILE A 260 10.19 -14.50 -22.54
CA ILE A 260 11.46 -14.17 -21.89
C ILE A 260 11.49 -12.67 -21.62
N TYR A 261 11.46 -12.27 -20.36
CA TYR A 261 11.68 -10.89 -19.96
C TYR A 261 13.19 -10.66 -19.83
N ALA A 262 13.69 -9.62 -20.51
CA ALA A 262 15.08 -9.22 -20.48
C ALA A 262 15.22 -7.81 -19.90
N GLY A 263 16.16 -7.64 -18.98
CA GLY A 263 16.54 -6.36 -18.38
C GLY A 263 18.02 -6.09 -18.61
N GLY A 264 18.38 -4.87 -18.96
CA GLY A 264 19.74 -4.55 -19.34
C GLY A 264 20.04 -3.07 -19.55
N GLY A 265 21.14 -2.80 -20.26
CA GLY A 265 21.55 -1.48 -20.74
C GLY A 265 21.19 -1.22 -22.21
N PHE A 266 20.45 -2.12 -22.85
CA PHE A 266 20.09 -2.04 -24.29
C PHE A 266 19.01 -1.00 -24.57
N THR A 267 18.97 -0.53 -25.81
CA THR A 267 17.90 0.33 -26.35
C THR A 267 17.22 -0.29 -27.57
N ASN A 268 17.75 -1.41 -28.07
CA ASN A 268 17.17 -2.21 -29.14
C ASN A 268 17.39 -3.70 -28.86
N ILE A 269 16.34 -4.50 -29.00
CA ILE A 269 16.36 -5.97 -28.87
C ILE A 269 15.13 -6.54 -29.57
N GLY A 270 15.26 -7.73 -30.14
CA GLY A 270 14.21 -8.43 -30.86
C GLY A 270 13.71 -7.63 -32.06
N GLY A 271 14.59 -6.87 -32.73
CA GLY A 271 14.27 -6.05 -33.91
C GLY A 271 13.46 -4.79 -33.63
N GLN A 272 13.24 -4.43 -32.35
CA GLN A 272 12.42 -3.28 -31.95
C GLN A 272 13.16 -2.37 -30.97
N ALA A 273 12.80 -1.09 -30.97
CA ALA A 273 13.24 -0.16 -29.94
C ALA A 273 12.58 -0.55 -28.60
N ARG A 274 13.41 -0.89 -27.62
CA ARG A 274 13.03 -1.31 -26.28
C ARG A 274 14.09 -0.81 -25.32
N ASN A 275 13.75 0.22 -24.54
CA ASN A 275 14.69 0.84 -23.64
C ASN A 275 14.76 0.05 -22.34
N PHE A 276 15.92 -0.59 -22.13
CA PHE A 276 16.39 -1.26 -20.92
C PHE A 276 15.59 -2.47 -20.43
N ILE A 277 14.37 -2.67 -20.92
CA ILE A 277 13.50 -3.79 -20.57
C ILE A 277 12.68 -4.22 -21.79
N ALA A 278 12.51 -5.53 -21.98
CA ALA A 278 11.75 -6.09 -23.09
C ALA A 278 11.12 -7.43 -22.71
N ALA A 279 10.03 -7.80 -23.39
CA ALA A 279 9.49 -9.15 -23.40
C ALA A 279 9.65 -9.74 -24.80
N LEU A 280 10.23 -10.93 -24.87
CA LEU A 280 10.59 -11.63 -26.11
C LEU A 280 9.81 -12.94 -26.20
N ASP A 281 9.31 -13.25 -27.39
CA ASP A 281 8.69 -14.54 -27.67
C ASP A 281 9.77 -15.61 -27.87
N ALA A 282 9.77 -16.65 -27.03
CA ALA A 282 10.71 -17.76 -27.09
C ALA A 282 10.50 -18.68 -28.30
N THR A 283 9.35 -18.60 -28.97
CA THR A 283 8.98 -19.44 -30.10
C THR A 283 9.30 -18.82 -31.46
N ILE A 284 9.71 -17.54 -31.47
CA ILE A 284 10.05 -16.78 -32.67
C ILE A 284 11.57 -16.54 -32.70
N ASP A 285 12.22 -16.99 -33.77
CA ASP A 285 13.69 -16.98 -33.84
C ASP A 285 14.30 -15.58 -33.97
N THR A 286 13.65 -14.64 -34.68
CA THR A 286 14.18 -13.30 -34.95
C THR A 286 13.06 -12.28 -34.94
N ASN A 287 13.36 -11.00 -34.69
CA ASN A 287 12.35 -9.94 -34.57
C ASN A 287 11.26 -10.29 -33.55
N ASN A 288 11.66 -10.90 -32.44
CA ASN A 288 10.80 -11.57 -31.48
C ASN A 288 10.39 -10.69 -30.29
N ALA A 289 10.65 -9.38 -30.32
CA ALA A 289 10.10 -8.48 -29.33
C ALA A 289 8.57 -8.42 -29.44
N THR A 290 7.90 -8.70 -28.33
CA THR A 290 6.43 -8.56 -28.22
C THR A 290 6.03 -7.09 -28.16
N ALA A 291 4.72 -6.79 -28.18
CA ALA A 291 4.21 -5.42 -28.04
C ALA A 291 4.46 -4.78 -26.66
N TRP A 292 4.76 -5.58 -25.63
CA TRP A 292 4.97 -5.12 -24.26
C TRP A 292 6.23 -4.24 -24.17
N ASN A 293 6.06 -2.97 -23.78
CA ASN A 293 7.11 -1.96 -23.79
C ASN A 293 6.97 -0.93 -22.64
N PRO A 294 7.48 -1.24 -21.44
CA PRO A 294 7.47 -0.30 -20.31
C PRO A 294 8.37 0.93 -20.52
N ASN A 295 9.31 0.87 -21.46
CA ASN A 295 10.15 2.01 -21.85
C ASN A 295 10.83 2.74 -20.67
N ALA A 296 11.62 2.02 -19.88
CA ALA A 296 12.35 2.63 -18.76
C ALA A 296 13.32 3.72 -19.25
N ASN A 297 13.66 4.68 -18.38
CA ASN A 297 14.66 5.72 -18.69
C ASN A 297 16.08 5.43 -18.14
N GLY A 298 16.29 4.26 -17.54
CA GLY A 298 17.58 3.83 -16.99
C GLY A 298 17.70 2.31 -16.95
N HIS A 299 18.91 1.82 -16.65
CA HIS A 299 19.23 0.39 -16.71
C HIS A 299 18.34 -0.43 -15.79
N VAL A 300 17.87 -1.58 -16.27
CA VAL A 300 17.20 -2.60 -15.45
C VAL A 300 18.21 -3.69 -15.09
N LEU A 301 18.41 -3.90 -13.78
CA LEU A 301 19.43 -4.79 -13.22
C LEU A 301 18.85 -6.10 -12.69
N SER A 302 17.55 -6.13 -12.36
CA SER A 302 16.87 -7.31 -11.81
C SER A 302 15.44 -7.41 -12.30
N LEU A 303 14.96 -8.64 -12.47
CA LEU A 303 13.59 -8.98 -12.83
C LEU A 303 13.12 -10.16 -11.98
N ALA A 304 11.88 -10.11 -11.50
CA ALA A 304 11.18 -11.26 -10.95
C ALA A 304 9.72 -11.24 -11.45
N VAL A 305 9.21 -12.41 -11.85
CA VAL A 305 7.86 -12.55 -12.38
C VAL A 305 7.01 -13.34 -11.39
N SER A 306 5.82 -12.83 -11.10
CA SER A 306 4.82 -13.53 -10.28
C SER A 306 3.42 -13.28 -10.86
N GLY A 307 2.78 -14.32 -11.38
CA GLY A 307 1.49 -14.18 -12.06
C GLY A 307 1.56 -13.18 -13.22
N ASN A 308 0.70 -12.16 -13.17
CA ASN A 308 0.62 -11.06 -14.15
C ASN A 308 1.50 -9.85 -13.77
N THR A 309 2.39 -9.95 -12.78
CA THR A 309 3.21 -8.84 -12.30
C THR A 309 4.70 -9.11 -12.51
N ILE A 310 5.41 -8.11 -13.03
CA ILE A 310 6.87 -8.09 -13.15
C ILE A 310 7.44 -7.07 -12.18
N TYR A 311 8.19 -7.55 -11.19
CA TYR A 311 8.97 -6.70 -10.30
C TYR A 311 10.33 -6.43 -10.92
N THR A 312 10.71 -5.16 -10.95
CA THR A 312 11.94 -4.72 -11.59
C THR A 312 12.69 -3.74 -10.71
N GLY A 313 14.02 -3.86 -10.75
CA GLY A 313 14.96 -3.02 -10.02
C GLY A 313 16.08 -2.54 -10.91
N GLY A 314 16.53 -1.30 -10.70
CA GLY A 314 17.59 -0.74 -11.53
C GLY A 314 17.88 0.72 -11.25
N GLY A 315 18.53 1.38 -12.21
CA GLY A 315 18.93 2.79 -12.16
C GLY A 315 17.95 3.76 -12.84
N PHE A 316 16.70 3.35 -13.03
CA PHE A 316 15.65 4.19 -13.65
C PHE A 316 14.96 5.07 -12.61
N ILE A 317 14.34 6.16 -13.07
CA ILE A 317 13.43 7.02 -12.29
C ILE A 317 12.05 7.17 -12.95
N ASP A 318 11.87 6.58 -14.13
CA ASP A 318 10.61 6.50 -14.88
C ASP A 318 10.53 5.16 -15.63
N ILE A 319 9.38 4.49 -15.54
CA ILE A 319 9.07 3.23 -16.25
C ILE A 319 7.56 2.98 -16.26
N GLY A 320 7.06 2.38 -17.34
CA GLY A 320 5.64 2.04 -17.47
C GLY A 320 4.72 3.27 -17.49
N GLY A 321 5.24 4.40 -17.98
CA GLY A 321 4.53 5.68 -18.07
C GLY A 321 4.38 6.45 -16.75
N GLN A 322 5.09 6.03 -15.70
CA GLN A 322 4.99 6.62 -14.36
C GLN A 322 6.38 6.87 -13.75
N ALA A 323 6.47 7.92 -12.93
CA ALA A 323 7.64 8.17 -12.10
C ALA A 323 7.80 7.05 -11.06
N ARG A 324 8.94 6.35 -11.11
CA ARG A 324 9.25 5.19 -10.28
C ARG A 324 10.74 5.18 -10.00
N ASN A 325 11.13 5.55 -8.79
CA ASN A 325 12.54 5.62 -8.43
C ASN A 325 13.08 4.22 -8.11
N PHE A 326 13.94 3.73 -8.99
CA PHE A 326 14.77 2.53 -8.85
C PHE A 326 14.06 1.17 -8.74
N ILE A 327 12.77 1.17 -8.44
CA ILE A 327 11.92 -0.02 -8.29
C ILE A 327 10.56 0.22 -8.93
N ALA A 328 10.00 -0.82 -9.55
CA ALA A 328 8.64 -0.80 -10.04
C ALA A 328 8.04 -2.21 -10.06
N ALA A 329 6.72 -2.27 -10.01
CA ALA A 329 5.94 -3.44 -10.38
C ALA A 329 5.14 -3.10 -11.64
N LEU A 330 5.24 -3.92 -12.67
CA LEU A 330 4.65 -3.71 -13.99
C LEU A 330 3.60 -4.77 -14.29
N ASP A 331 2.54 -4.38 -14.97
CA ASP A 331 1.55 -5.32 -15.49
C ASP A 331 2.09 -6.05 -16.73
N ALA A 332 2.03 -7.38 -16.73
CA ALA A 332 2.56 -8.23 -17.81
C ALA A 332 1.78 -8.14 -19.13
N THR A 333 0.56 -7.63 -19.09
CA THR A 333 -0.32 -7.48 -20.24
C THR A 333 -0.24 -6.07 -20.82
N THR A 334 -0.33 -5.03 -19.97
CA THR A 334 -0.40 -3.63 -20.41
C THR A 334 0.93 -2.91 -20.44
N SER A 335 1.97 -3.43 -19.79
CA SER A 335 3.29 -2.80 -19.56
C SER A 335 3.29 -1.55 -18.67
N ASN A 336 2.14 -1.16 -18.14
CA ASN A 336 2.01 -0.03 -17.23
C ASN A 336 2.58 -0.34 -15.85
N ALA A 337 3.09 0.68 -15.17
CA ALA A 337 3.40 0.57 -13.75
C ALA A 337 2.12 0.43 -12.93
N THR A 338 2.10 -0.53 -12.01
CA THR A 338 1.05 -0.70 -11.01
C THR A 338 1.08 0.42 -9.96
N ALA A 339 0.09 0.48 -9.07
CA ALA A 339 0.02 1.47 -7.99
C ALA A 339 1.21 1.42 -7.01
N TRP A 340 1.82 0.23 -6.83
CA TRP A 340 2.94 0.04 -5.90
C TRP A 340 4.12 0.95 -6.22
N ASN A 341 4.45 1.83 -5.27
CA ASN A 341 5.52 2.81 -5.38
C ASN A 341 6.15 3.12 -4.01
N PRO A 342 6.96 2.21 -3.44
CA PRO A 342 7.66 2.48 -2.18
C PRO A 342 8.73 3.57 -2.30
N ASN A 343 9.09 4.01 -3.50
CA ASN A 343 10.04 5.10 -3.72
C ASN A 343 11.39 4.89 -3.00
N ALA A 344 12.17 3.91 -3.44
CA ALA A 344 13.52 3.68 -2.91
C ALA A 344 14.45 4.87 -3.22
N ASN A 345 15.49 5.08 -2.40
CA ASN A 345 16.50 6.10 -2.66
C ASN A 345 17.76 5.58 -3.39
N GLY A 346 17.76 4.32 -3.80
CA GLY A 346 18.87 3.69 -4.53
C GLY A 346 18.46 2.41 -5.24
N ALA A 347 19.32 1.97 -6.16
CA ALA A 347 19.06 0.82 -7.03
C ALA A 347 18.80 -0.47 -6.24
N ALA A 348 17.68 -1.15 -6.55
CA ALA A 348 17.50 -2.56 -6.22
C ALA A 348 18.24 -3.40 -7.26
N THR A 349 19.16 -4.26 -6.81
CA THR A 349 19.97 -5.11 -7.68
C THR A 349 19.53 -6.57 -7.67
N THR A 350 18.55 -6.92 -6.83
CA THR A 350 17.90 -8.24 -6.83
C THR A 350 16.47 -8.16 -6.33
N PHE A 351 15.59 -8.93 -6.95
CA PHE A 351 14.20 -9.16 -6.54
C PHE A 351 13.95 -10.66 -6.45
N MET A 352 13.13 -11.05 -5.48
CA MET A 352 12.66 -12.43 -5.34
C MET A 352 11.24 -12.42 -4.78
N VAL A 353 10.35 -13.19 -5.40
CA VAL A 353 8.98 -13.38 -4.90
C VAL A 353 8.86 -14.77 -4.32
N SER A 354 8.39 -14.89 -3.09
CA SER A 354 8.13 -16.16 -2.42
C SER A 354 6.82 -16.09 -1.65
N GLY A 355 5.85 -16.91 -2.05
CA GLY A 355 4.50 -16.87 -1.48
C GLY A 355 3.89 -15.47 -1.62
N ASN A 356 3.51 -14.87 -0.50
CA ASN A 356 2.95 -13.52 -0.44
C ASN A 356 3.99 -12.44 -0.16
N THR A 357 5.29 -12.72 -0.27
CA THR A 357 6.33 -11.75 0.08
C THR A 357 7.22 -11.46 -1.11
N VAL A 358 7.41 -10.16 -1.38
CA VAL A 358 8.37 -9.66 -2.36
C VAL A 358 9.59 -9.12 -1.61
N TYR A 359 10.72 -9.77 -1.82
CA TYR A 359 12.01 -9.38 -1.25
C TYR A 359 12.81 -8.58 -2.27
N MET A 360 13.51 -7.56 -1.78
CA MET A 360 14.45 -6.78 -2.57
C MET A 360 15.76 -6.57 -1.83
N GLY A 361 16.85 -6.61 -2.59
CA GLY A 361 18.20 -6.31 -2.14
C GLY A 361 18.85 -5.27 -3.05
N GLY A 362 19.75 -4.46 -2.51
CA GLY A 362 20.45 -3.46 -3.31
C GLY A 362 21.21 -2.41 -2.51
N GLN A 363 21.37 -1.23 -3.12
CA GLN A 363 22.19 -0.12 -2.60
C GLN A 363 21.39 0.98 -1.90
N PHE A 364 20.07 0.78 -1.71
CA PHE A 364 19.20 1.72 -1.03
C PHE A 364 19.46 1.76 0.49
N THR A 365 19.23 2.92 1.09
CA THR A 365 19.22 3.13 2.56
C THR A 365 17.84 3.49 3.09
N THR A 366 16.92 3.90 2.23
CA THR A 366 15.51 4.13 2.55
C THR A 366 14.60 3.57 1.47
N VAL A 367 13.46 3.02 1.89
CA VAL A 367 12.37 2.57 1.00
C VAL A 367 11.05 2.58 1.77
N GLY A 368 9.96 2.95 1.11
CA GLY A 368 8.63 3.12 1.70
C GLY A 368 8.59 4.18 2.80
N GLY A 369 9.41 5.24 2.69
CA GLY A 369 9.61 6.24 3.74
C GLY A 369 10.37 5.74 4.99
N ASN A 370 10.80 4.48 5.02
CA ASN A 370 11.44 3.85 6.17
C ASN A 370 12.96 3.71 6.00
N ALA A 371 13.72 3.82 7.09
CA ALA A 371 15.15 3.54 7.12
C ALA A 371 15.40 2.03 7.00
N ARG A 372 15.80 1.59 5.82
CA ARG A 372 15.92 0.18 5.42
C ARG A 372 17.12 0.04 4.51
N SER A 373 18.25 -0.35 5.09
CA SER A 373 19.49 -0.50 4.32
C SER A 373 19.60 -1.86 3.66
N SER A 374 19.75 -1.83 2.34
CA SER A 374 20.19 -2.92 1.46
C SER A 374 19.35 -4.20 1.42
N PHE A 375 18.37 -4.37 2.30
CA PHE A 375 17.41 -5.48 2.30
C PHE A 375 16.05 -5.00 2.80
N ALA A 376 15.00 -5.32 2.05
CA ALA A 376 13.62 -5.05 2.41
C ALA A 376 12.72 -6.17 1.91
N ALA A 377 11.56 -6.32 2.54
CA ALA A 377 10.51 -7.22 2.10
C ALA A 377 9.16 -6.49 2.19
N PHE A 378 8.25 -6.82 1.28
CA PHE A 378 6.90 -6.26 1.23
C PHE A 378 5.93 -7.44 1.21
N SER A 379 4.90 -7.38 2.04
CA SER A 379 3.79 -8.33 1.93
C SER A 379 2.89 -7.89 0.79
N LEU A 380 2.40 -8.87 0.01
CA LEU A 380 1.17 -8.70 -0.74
C LEU A 380 0.11 -8.33 0.27
N ASP A 381 -0.61 -7.25 -0.02
CA ASP A 381 -1.78 -6.91 0.76
C ASP A 381 -2.82 -8.00 0.52
N THR A 382 -3.30 -8.61 1.59
CA THR A 382 -4.35 -9.63 1.54
C THR A 382 -5.51 -9.27 2.45
N THR A 383 -5.44 -8.11 3.09
CA THR A 383 -6.47 -7.65 4.02
C THR A 383 -7.41 -6.77 3.24
N ALA A 384 -8.61 -7.28 2.97
CA ALA A 384 -9.64 -6.46 2.37
C ALA A 384 -9.93 -5.23 3.25
N PRO A 385 -10.12 -4.04 2.64
CA PRO A 385 -10.58 -2.89 3.40
C PRO A 385 -11.99 -3.19 3.91
N THR A 386 -12.36 -2.60 5.03
CA THR A 386 -13.70 -2.70 5.60
C THR A 386 -14.26 -1.30 5.86
N ILE A 387 -15.57 -1.19 6.07
CA ILE A 387 -16.15 0.08 6.54
C ILE A 387 -15.97 0.17 8.06
N ALA A 388 -15.09 1.06 8.49
CA ALA A 388 -14.84 1.32 9.90
C ALA A 388 -15.99 2.09 10.55
N SER A 389 -16.59 3.06 9.84
CA SER A 389 -17.76 3.80 10.34
C SER A 389 -18.48 4.59 9.24
N HIS A 390 -19.68 5.09 9.55
CA HIS A 390 -20.41 6.05 8.72
C HIS A 390 -21.23 7.03 9.60
N THR A 391 -21.65 8.17 9.04
CA THR A 391 -22.42 9.19 9.78
C THR A 391 -23.94 9.06 9.68
N LEU A 392 -24.45 8.12 8.88
CA LEU A 392 -25.90 7.87 8.80
C LEU A 392 -26.48 7.40 10.13
N GLN A 393 -27.64 7.95 10.49
CA GLN A 393 -28.43 7.54 11.67
C GLN A 393 -29.50 6.54 11.25
N ALA A 394 -29.86 5.61 12.14
CA ALA A 394 -30.94 4.65 11.87
C ALA A 394 -32.32 5.32 11.67
N SER A 395 -32.52 6.52 12.23
CA SER A 395 -33.75 7.31 12.05
C SER A 395 -33.49 8.81 12.11
N TYR A 396 -34.10 9.55 11.20
CA TYR A 396 -34.11 11.02 11.17
C TYR A 396 -35.50 11.57 11.48
N THR A 397 -35.63 12.43 12.48
CA THR A 397 -36.88 13.16 12.77
C THR A 397 -36.93 14.46 11.97
N GLY A 398 -37.49 14.40 10.75
CA GLY A 398 -37.59 15.56 9.84
C GLY A 398 -36.86 15.30 8.53
N ALA A 399 -36.32 16.36 7.90
CA ALA A 399 -35.57 16.23 6.65
C ALA A 399 -34.36 15.30 6.82
N GLY A 400 -34.16 14.41 5.85
CA GLY A 400 -33.04 13.48 5.85
C GLY A 400 -31.70 14.17 5.57
N PRO A 401 -30.59 13.42 5.62
CA PRO A 401 -29.28 13.97 5.34
C PRO A 401 -29.19 14.46 3.89
N SER A 402 -28.42 15.52 3.65
CA SER A 402 -28.01 15.98 2.31
C SER A 402 -26.62 15.48 1.91
N SER A 403 -25.89 14.91 2.88
CA SER A 403 -24.62 14.22 2.69
C SER A 403 -24.37 13.29 3.88
N PHE A 404 -23.49 12.32 3.69
CA PHE A 404 -22.96 11.46 4.74
C PHE A 404 -21.52 11.09 4.44
N THR A 405 -20.83 10.52 5.43
CA THR A 405 -19.46 10.04 5.25
C THR A 405 -19.39 8.54 5.45
N VAL A 406 -18.46 7.91 4.75
CA VAL A 406 -18.07 6.50 4.88
C VAL A 406 -16.57 6.49 5.15
N THR A 407 -16.17 6.00 6.31
CA THR A 407 -14.77 5.85 6.68
C THR A 407 -14.37 4.39 6.57
N PHE A 408 -13.33 4.13 5.79
CA PHE A 408 -12.75 2.81 5.55
C PHE A 408 -11.68 2.50 6.61
N SER A 409 -11.35 1.22 6.79
CA SER A 409 -10.28 0.78 7.70
C SER A 409 -8.88 1.24 7.27
N GLU A 410 -8.74 1.58 6.00
CA GLU A 410 -7.50 1.99 5.34
C GLU A 410 -7.82 2.80 4.07
N ASP A 411 -6.78 3.22 3.35
CA ASP A 411 -6.94 4.00 2.14
C ASP A 411 -7.43 3.11 0.98
N VAL A 412 -8.47 3.57 0.27
CA VAL A 412 -9.04 2.88 -0.89
C VAL A 412 -8.67 3.56 -2.20
N TYR A 413 -8.79 2.82 -3.30
CA TYR A 413 -8.34 3.24 -4.62
C TYR A 413 -8.98 4.56 -5.06
N ASN A 414 -8.13 5.57 -5.32
CA ASN A 414 -8.51 6.93 -5.70
C ASN A 414 -7.46 7.53 -6.65
N PRO A 415 -7.44 7.12 -7.94
CA PRO A 415 -6.49 7.62 -8.92
C PRO A 415 -6.75 9.11 -9.23
N THR A 416 -5.79 9.76 -9.90
CA THR A 416 -5.99 11.14 -10.36
C THR A 416 -6.94 11.14 -11.57
N GLY A 417 -8.20 11.48 -11.34
CA GLY A 417 -9.24 11.61 -12.38
C GLY A 417 -10.35 10.57 -12.24
N ASP A 418 -11.58 11.05 -12.11
CA ASP A 418 -12.75 10.28 -11.62
C ASP A 418 -13.39 9.33 -12.67
N THR A 419 -12.59 8.62 -13.47
CA THR A 419 -13.09 7.82 -14.61
C THR A 419 -13.21 6.33 -14.36
N ASP A 420 -12.53 5.81 -13.33
CA ASP A 420 -12.43 4.37 -13.13
C ASP A 420 -13.63 3.83 -12.36
N THR A 421 -14.01 2.57 -12.62
CA THR A 421 -15.21 1.98 -12.00
C THR A 421 -15.01 1.67 -10.52
N ASP A 422 -13.78 1.35 -10.14
CA ASP A 422 -13.30 1.01 -8.79
C ASP A 422 -12.85 2.23 -7.98
N ASP A 423 -12.86 3.42 -8.58
CA ASP A 423 -12.54 4.69 -7.91
C ASP A 423 -13.55 4.98 -6.78
N VAL A 424 -13.05 5.19 -5.56
CA VAL A 424 -13.86 5.55 -4.39
C VAL A 424 -14.68 6.83 -4.58
N THR A 425 -14.28 7.74 -5.48
CA THR A 425 -15.00 8.98 -5.81
C THR A 425 -16.09 8.79 -6.86
N ASN A 426 -16.18 7.62 -7.48
CA ASN A 426 -17.26 7.30 -8.41
C ASN A 426 -18.58 7.16 -7.65
N ALA A 427 -19.51 8.09 -7.89
CA ALA A 427 -20.81 8.13 -7.20
C ALA A 427 -21.65 6.85 -7.38
N ASN A 428 -21.41 6.06 -8.43
CA ASN A 428 -22.10 4.78 -8.64
C ASN A 428 -21.71 3.71 -7.61
N ASN A 429 -20.62 3.92 -6.86
CA ASN A 429 -20.16 3.01 -5.80
C ASN A 429 -20.94 3.17 -4.49
N TYR A 430 -21.89 4.11 -4.44
CA TYR A 430 -22.77 4.37 -3.30
C TYR A 430 -24.22 4.31 -3.79
N VAL A 431 -24.77 3.10 -3.87
CA VAL A 431 -26.13 2.88 -4.33
C VAL A 431 -27.08 3.12 -3.15
N LEU A 432 -27.80 4.22 -3.19
CA LEU A 432 -28.85 4.53 -2.21
C LEU A 432 -30.22 4.23 -2.84
N VAL A 433 -31.06 3.46 -2.16
CA VAL A 433 -32.41 3.14 -2.63
C VAL A 433 -33.46 3.53 -1.61
N GLU A 434 -34.56 4.11 -2.09
CA GLU A 434 -35.80 4.31 -1.33
C GLU A 434 -36.72 3.12 -1.55
N GLN A 435 -37.26 2.59 -0.45
CA GLN A 435 -38.23 1.51 -0.48
C GLN A 435 -39.54 1.98 -1.12
N GLY A 436 -40.00 1.24 -2.13
CA GLY A 436 -41.29 1.49 -2.77
C GLY A 436 -42.52 1.12 -1.94
N SER A 437 -43.68 1.12 -2.60
CA SER A 437 -44.99 0.77 -2.01
C SER A 437 -45.16 -0.71 -1.66
N ALA A 438 -44.20 -1.57 -2.01
CA ALA A 438 -44.16 -2.98 -1.63
C ALA A 438 -43.51 -3.18 -0.24
N SER A 439 -43.80 -4.30 0.41
CA SER A 439 -43.20 -4.64 1.71
C SER A 439 -41.74 -5.11 1.56
N GLY A 440 -40.79 -4.32 2.05
CA GLY A 440 -39.35 -4.60 2.06
C GLY A 440 -38.61 -4.10 0.82
N PHE A 441 -37.29 -3.92 0.97
CA PHE A 441 -36.38 -3.62 -0.15
C PHE A 441 -36.26 -4.81 -1.10
N GLN A 442 -36.33 -4.54 -2.39
CA GLN A 442 -36.18 -5.52 -3.47
C GLN A 442 -34.77 -5.49 -4.07
N THR A 443 -34.08 -4.36 -3.96
CA THR A 443 -32.66 -4.23 -4.32
C THR A 443 -31.83 -4.98 -3.29
N THR A 444 -30.99 -5.91 -3.75
CA THR A 444 -30.21 -6.81 -2.87
C THR A 444 -28.70 -6.62 -2.96
N ALA A 445 -28.20 -5.91 -3.98
CA ALA A 445 -26.77 -5.70 -4.21
C ALA A 445 -26.56 -4.48 -5.14
N CYS A 446 -25.33 -3.98 -5.21
CA CYS A 446 -24.97 -2.83 -6.04
C CYS A 446 -25.21 -3.03 -7.54
N ASN A 447 -24.93 -4.22 -8.06
CA ASN A 447 -25.15 -4.60 -9.48
C ASN A 447 -26.56 -5.09 -9.78
N ALA A 448 -27.47 -5.13 -8.79
CA ALA A 448 -28.84 -5.54 -9.05
C ALA A 448 -29.50 -4.56 -10.03
N ILE A 449 -30.15 -5.10 -11.07
CA ILE A 449 -31.01 -4.32 -11.96
C ILE A 449 -32.11 -3.69 -11.09
N ASP A 450 -32.42 -2.43 -11.35
CA ASP A 450 -33.43 -1.67 -10.60
C ASP A 450 -34.71 -2.50 -10.47
N ALA A 451 -35.05 -2.83 -9.22
CA ALA A 451 -36.25 -3.56 -8.91
C ALA A 451 -37.47 -2.67 -9.18
N ILE A 452 -38.58 -3.30 -9.60
CA ILE A 452 -39.79 -2.63 -10.11
C ILE A 452 -40.33 -1.52 -9.17
N ASN A 453 -40.05 -1.57 -7.87
CA ASN A 453 -40.59 -0.62 -6.90
C ASN A 453 -39.56 0.18 -6.08
N ASP A 454 -38.28 -0.21 -6.02
CA ASP A 454 -37.29 0.58 -5.28
C ASP A 454 -36.77 1.72 -6.15
N THR A 455 -36.68 2.93 -5.60
CA THR A 455 -36.21 4.10 -6.35
C THR A 455 -34.77 4.42 -6.00
N ARG A 456 -33.84 4.38 -6.97
CA ARG A 456 -32.44 4.80 -6.76
C ARG A 456 -32.35 6.31 -6.54
N VAL A 457 -31.60 6.69 -5.51
CA VAL A 457 -31.15 8.07 -5.27
C VAL A 457 -29.69 8.14 -5.65
N THR A 458 -29.38 8.84 -6.73
CA THR A 458 -28.01 9.00 -7.21
C THR A 458 -27.31 10.10 -6.42
N PRO A 459 -26.16 9.82 -5.77
CA PRO A 459 -25.34 10.88 -5.19
C PRO A 459 -24.93 11.91 -6.24
N SER A 460 -24.93 13.19 -5.87
CA SER A 460 -24.51 14.29 -6.73
C SER A 460 -22.99 14.38 -6.91
N GLY A 461 -22.22 13.68 -6.07
CA GLY A 461 -20.77 13.59 -6.16
C GLY A 461 -20.14 13.09 -4.86
N VAL A 462 -18.93 12.56 -4.96
CA VAL A 462 -18.19 12.05 -3.80
C VAL A 462 -16.83 12.73 -3.77
N THR A 463 -16.43 13.22 -2.59
CA THR A 463 -15.06 13.68 -2.37
C THR A 463 -14.35 12.73 -1.43
N TYR A 464 -13.06 12.51 -1.64
CA TYR A 464 -12.26 11.61 -0.83
C TYR A 464 -11.13 12.37 -0.14
N ILE A 465 -11.05 12.21 1.18
CA ILE A 465 -9.90 12.57 2.01
C ILE A 465 -9.37 11.26 2.61
N PRO A 466 -8.09 11.14 2.99
CA PRO A 466 -7.53 9.83 3.34
C PRO A 466 -8.42 9.01 4.29
N ASN A 467 -8.70 7.78 3.86
CA ASN A 467 -9.61 6.78 4.41
C ASN A 467 -11.10 7.16 4.52
N THR A 468 -11.56 8.30 3.99
CA THR A 468 -12.94 8.78 4.17
C THR A 468 -13.54 9.38 2.90
N ALA A 469 -14.62 8.76 2.43
CA ALA A 469 -15.48 9.30 1.40
C ALA A 469 -16.59 10.18 1.99
N ILE A 470 -16.82 11.33 1.35
CA ILE A 470 -17.91 12.26 1.66
C ILE A 470 -18.89 12.20 0.48
N VAL A 471 -20.03 11.56 0.69
CA VAL A 471 -21.06 11.33 -0.32
C VAL A 471 -22.08 12.46 -0.25
N ASN A 472 -22.20 13.24 -1.33
CA ASN A 472 -23.13 14.35 -1.43
C ASN A 472 -24.40 13.91 -2.19
N LEU A 473 -25.58 14.28 -1.71
CA LEU A 473 -26.87 13.91 -2.30
C LEU A 473 -27.54 15.06 -3.08
N GLY A 474 -26.91 16.24 -3.11
CA GLY A 474 -27.42 17.45 -3.77
C GLY A 474 -28.61 18.11 -3.07
N SER A 475 -29.45 17.33 -2.38
CA SER A 475 -30.57 17.81 -1.56
C SER A 475 -30.82 16.86 -0.39
N ALA A 476 -31.58 17.32 0.61
CA ALA A 476 -31.96 16.48 1.74
C ALA A 476 -32.91 15.37 1.30
N LEU A 477 -32.68 14.15 1.79
CA LEU A 477 -33.57 13.03 1.50
C LEU A 477 -35.00 13.32 2.00
N PRO A 478 -36.03 13.02 1.19
CA PRO A 478 -37.42 13.14 1.60
C PRO A 478 -37.77 12.06 2.64
N ALA A 479 -39.01 12.12 3.12
CA ALA A 479 -39.51 11.13 4.07
C ALA A 479 -39.71 9.78 3.40
N GLY A 480 -39.09 8.74 3.96
CA GLY A 480 -39.04 7.43 3.33
C GLY A 480 -38.23 6.44 4.15
N THR A 481 -38.15 5.20 3.67
CA THR A 481 -37.28 4.15 4.21
C THR A 481 -36.19 3.89 3.18
N TYR A 482 -34.94 3.96 3.59
CA TYR A 482 -33.79 3.95 2.68
C TYR A 482 -32.81 2.85 3.05
N ARG A 483 -32.13 2.30 2.04
CA ARG A 483 -30.99 1.40 2.20
C ARG A 483 -29.81 1.94 1.40
N LEU A 484 -28.70 2.13 2.09
CA LEU A 484 -27.41 2.39 1.48
C LEU A 484 -26.72 1.07 1.16
N PHE A 485 -26.17 0.96 -0.04
CA PHE A 485 -25.11 0.01 -0.40
C PHE A 485 -23.81 0.76 -0.65
N VAL A 486 -22.71 0.25 -0.12
CA VAL A 486 -21.36 0.64 -0.52
C VAL A 486 -20.71 -0.57 -1.19
N CYS A 487 -20.30 -0.39 -2.44
CA CYS A 487 -20.15 -1.49 -3.38
C CYS A 487 -18.79 -2.19 -3.25
N GLY A 488 -18.79 -3.35 -2.59
CA GLY A 488 -17.63 -4.23 -2.50
C GLY A 488 -17.65 -5.37 -3.51
N THR A 489 -18.83 -5.82 -3.93
CA THR A 489 -18.98 -6.90 -4.93
C THR A 489 -18.61 -6.49 -6.36
N THR A 490 -18.47 -5.19 -6.63
CA THR A 490 -18.42 -4.66 -8.00
C THR A 490 -17.34 -3.64 -8.27
N SER A 491 -16.77 -2.99 -7.25
CA SER A 491 -15.96 -1.80 -7.51
C SER A 491 -14.95 -1.44 -6.43
N ILE A 492 -15.34 -0.97 -5.24
CA ILE A 492 -14.37 -0.36 -4.32
C ILE A 492 -13.34 -1.40 -3.88
N VAL A 493 -12.08 -1.10 -4.16
CA VAL A 493 -10.90 -1.86 -3.73
C VAL A 493 -9.96 -0.99 -2.91
N ASP A 494 -9.13 -1.60 -2.06
CA ASP A 494 -7.99 -0.88 -1.47
C ASP A 494 -6.91 -0.56 -2.53
N LEU A 495 -5.86 0.15 -2.14
CA LEU A 495 -4.67 0.32 -2.99
C LEU A 495 -3.99 -1.02 -3.35
N GLY A 496 -4.25 -2.05 -2.55
CA GLY A 496 -3.92 -3.47 -2.70
C GLY A 496 -4.77 -4.21 -3.74
N GLY A 497 -5.79 -3.59 -4.34
CA GLY A 497 -6.76 -4.27 -5.20
C GLY A 497 -7.66 -5.29 -4.49
N ASN A 498 -7.63 -5.38 -3.15
CA ASN A 498 -8.55 -6.23 -2.41
C ASN A 498 -9.93 -5.56 -2.37
N GLU A 499 -10.96 -6.31 -2.74
CA GLU A 499 -12.35 -5.85 -2.76
C GLU A 499 -12.86 -5.55 -1.35
N LEU A 500 -13.60 -4.44 -1.21
CA LEU A 500 -14.22 -4.02 0.06
C LEU A 500 -15.02 -5.18 0.69
N ASN A 501 -14.79 -5.40 1.99
CA ASN A 501 -15.33 -6.50 2.77
C ASN A 501 -15.13 -7.88 2.11
N GLY A 502 -14.02 -8.07 1.40
CA GLY A 502 -13.71 -9.32 0.70
C GLY A 502 -14.68 -9.63 -0.44
N GLY A 503 -15.15 -8.61 -1.15
CA GLY A 503 -16.08 -8.76 -2.27
C GLY A 503 -17.54 -8.80 -1.86
N THR A 504 -17.90 -8.19 -0.72
CA THR A 504 -19.28 -8.11 -0.24
C THR A 504 -19.74 -6.66 -0.06
N ASP A 505 -20.99 -6.36 -0.43
CA ASP A 505 -21.52 -5.01 -0.27
C ASP A 505 -21.81 -4.72 1.21
N PHE A 506 -21.42 -3.53 1.66
CA PHE A 506 -21.90 -3.03 2.94
C PHE A 506 -23.32 -2.52 2.77
N THR A 507 -24.21 -2.83 3.73
CA THR A 507 -25.60 -2.35 3.72
C THR A 507 -25.97 -1.65 5.02
N PHE A 508 -26.67 -0.52 4.93
CA PHE A 508 -27.24 0.16 6.09
C PHE A 508 -28.65 0.69 5.82
N ASP A 509 -29.60 0.31 6.69
CA ASP A 509 -31.01 0.70 6.59
C ASP A 509 -31.30 1.86 7.53
N PHE A 510 -32.05 2.85 7.05
CA PHE A 510 -32.51 3.97 7.86
C PHE A 510 -33.86 4.51 7.42
N THR A 511 -34.47 5.32 8.29
CA THR A 511 -35.77 5.96 8.04
C THR A 511 -35.66 7.47 8.14
N VAL A 512 -36.44 8.17 7.32
CA VAL A 512 -36.57 9.63 7.34
C VAL A 512 -38.04 9.98 7.56
N GLY A 513 -38.32 10.71 8.63
CA GLY A 513 -39.69 11.13 8.97
C GLY A 513 -40.21 12.26 8.07
N ALA A 514 -41.54 12.42 8.03
CA ALA A 514 -42.19 13.52 7.32
C ALA A 514 -41.66 14.89 7.81
N ALA A 515 -41.09 15.67 6.90
CA ALA A 515 -40.73 17.05 7.18
C ALA A 515 -42.01 17.85 7.48
N THR A 516 -42.18 18.34 8.71
CA THR A 516 -43.26 19.28 9.02
C THR A 516 -43.04 20.55 8.20
N ALA A 517 -43.97 20.85 7.30
CA ALA A 517 -43.90 22.00 6.41
C ALA A 517 -43.69 23.29 7.21
N SER A 518 -42.54 23.94 7.01
CA SER A 518 -42.31 25.33 7.39
C SER A 518 -41.64 26.01 6.21
N THR A 519 -42.44 26.76 5.47
CA THR A 519 -42.01 27.71 4.45
C THR A 519 -41.14 28.79 5.08
N THR A 520 -39.84 28.79 4.81
CA THR A 520 -39.04 30.02 4.62
C THR A 520 -37.68 29.68 4.01
N THR A 521 -37.38 30.37 2.92
CA THR A 521 -36.10 30.52 2.23
C THR A 521 -34.96 30.92 3.18
N GLU A 522 -33.75 30.46 2.81
CA GLU A 522 -32.43 30.62 3.42
C GLU A 522 -32.19 31.77 4.42
N SER A 523 -31.59 31.41 5.57
CA SER A 523 -30.44 32.13 6.16
C SER A 523 -29.76 31.24 7.22
N THR A 524 -28.49 30.91 7.01
CA THR A 524 -27.67 29.98 7.82
C THR A 524 -27.04 30.62 9.08
N ARG A 525 -27.52 31.77 9.57
CA ARG A 525 -26.91 32.45 10.72
C ARG A 525 -27.60 32.14 12.05
N ALA A 526 -26.79 31.86 13.07
CA ALA A 526 -27.21 31.78 14.46
C ALA A 526 -27.91 33.07 14.91
N SER A 527 -29.03 32.93 15.62
CA SER A 527 -29.86 34.05 16.07
C SER A 527 -29.31 34.73 17.34
N ALA A 528 -28.52 34.03 18.16
CA ALA A 528 -27.81 34.57 19.32
C ALA A 528 -26.64 33.66 19.78
N LEU A 529 -25.72 34.21 20.57
CA LEU A 529 -24.66 33.48 21.26
C LEU A 529 -25.20 32.78 22.54
N PRO A 530 -24.75 31.55 22.85
CA PRO A 530 -25.30 30.76 23.97
C PRO A 530 -25.21 31.45 25.33
N LYS A 531 -26.16 31.18 26.24
CA LYS A 531 -26.17 31.71 27.63
C LYS A 531 -25.39 30.78 28.54
N THR A 532 -24.10 31.04 28.71
CA THR A 532 -23.15 30.09 29.32
C THR A 532 -22.78 30.52 30.72
N GLY A 533 -23.74 30.90 31.55
CA GLY A 533 -23.46 31.34 32.91
C GLY A 533 -24.71 31.53 33.73
N PHE A 534 -24.68 31.01 34.95
CA PHE A 534 -25.68 31.25 35.99
C PHE A 534 -25.31 32.49 36.81
N ALA A 535 -26.22 32.93 37.69
CA ALA A 535 -25.93 34.04 38.59
C ALA A 535 -24.76 33.69 39.55
N PRO A 536 -23.68 34.49 39.61
CA PRO A 536 -22.58 34.26 40.54
C PRO A 536 -23.04 34.22 42.00
N ASN A 537 -22.49 33.30 42.79
CA ASN A 537 -22.80 33.08 44.20
C ASN A 537 -24.26 32.72 44.50
N LYS A 538 -25.02 32.22 43.52
CA LYS A 538 -26.41 31.79 43.67
C LYS A 538 -26.58 30.37 43.10
N VAL A 539 -27.08 29.46 43.91
CA VAL A 539 -27.42 28.10 43.46
C VAL A 539 -28.68 28.16 42.58
N THR A 540 -28.62 27.55 41.41
CA THR A 540 -29.71 27.41 40.46
C THR A 540 -30.09 25.93 40.37
N ASN A 541 -31.32 25.59 40.74
CA ASN A 541 -31.82 24.22 40.62
C ASN A 541 -32.22 23.95 39.16
N LEU A 542 -31.57 22.96 38.55
CA LEU A 542 -31.86 22.53 37.17
C LEU A 542 -32.88 21.39 37.17
N SER A 543 -33.84 21.44 36.24
CA SER A 543 -34.66 20.28 35.91
C SER A 543 -33.81 19.21 35.20
N ALA A 544 -34.29 17.96 35.18
CA ALA A 544 -33.68 16.92 34.37
C ALA A 544 -33.59 17.36 32.89
N GLN A 545 -32.47 17.03 32.22
CA GLN A 545 -32.26 17.36 30.82
C GLN A 545 -33.27 16.61 29.95
N PRO A 546 -34.07 17.30 29.14
CA PRO A 546 -34.95 16.65 28.18
C PRO A 546 -34.15 15.83 27.15
N ALA A 547 -34.63 14.65 26.78
CA ALA A 547 -33.94 13.77 25.82
C ALA A 547 -33.65 14.44 24.47
N ASN A 548 -34.53 15.34 24.01
CA ASN A 548 -34.34 16.09 22.77
C ASN A 548 -33.26 17.20 22.87
N LEU A 549 -32.71 17.43 24.05
CA LEU A 549 -31.63 18.38 24.32
C LEU A 549 -30.38 17.67 24.86
N GLU A 550 -30.35 16.33 24.87
CA GLU A 550 -29.20 15.54 25.34
C GLU A 550 -27.97 15.84 24.47
N TYR A 551 -26.81 15.98 25.11
CA TYR A 551 -25.57 16.28 24.41
C TYR A 551 -24.95 15.01 23.82
N ALA A 552 -24.47 15.11 22.58
CA ALA A 552 -23.82 14.00 21.90
C ALA A 552 -22.49 13.66 22.58
N LYS A 553 -22.29 12.38 22.90
CA LYS A 553 -21.01 11.87 23.38
C LYS A 553 -20.07 11.71 22.19
N LEU A 554 -18.92 12.38 22.22
CA LEU A 554 -17.97 12.46 21.10
C LEU A 554 -16.71 11.60 21.34
N GLY A 555 -16.86 10.50 22.07
CA GLY A 555 -15.74 9.62 22.44
C GLY A 555 -14.72 10.31 23.35
N ASP A 556 -13.43 10.17 23.04
CA ASP A 556 -12.31 10.66 23.83
C ASP A 556 -11.92 12.13 23.52
N LEU A 557 -12.86 12.92 23.01
CA LEU A 557 -12.62 14.31 22.64
C LEU A 557 -12.51 15.19 23.89
N VAL A 558 -11.33 15.76 24.13
CA VAL A 558 -11.03 16.53 25.36
C VAL A 558 -10.43 17.90 25.00
N LEU A 559 -10.94 18.95 25.64
CA LEU A 559 -10.34 20.28 25.63
C LEU A 559 -9.31 20.40 26.77
N GLU A 560 -8.15 20.97 26.47
CA GLU A 560 -7.15 21.38 27.45
C GLU A 560 -6.73 22.84 27.20
N ILE A 561 -6.75 23.67 28.24
CA ILE A 561 -6.20 25.04 28.19
C ILE A 561 -5.16 25.14 29.32
N PRO A 562 -3.87 24.86 29.03
CA PRO A 562 -2.85 24.72 30.08
C PRO A 562 -2.68 25.96 30.96
N SER A 563 -2.71 27.16 30.36
CA SER A 563 -2.54 28.42 31.09
C SER A 563 -3.68 28.72 32.07
N LEU A 564 -4.84 28.06 31.91
CA LEU A 564 -6.00 28.20 32.78
C LEU A 564 -6.23 26.98 33.69
N ASN A 565 -5.39 25.93 33.58
CA ASN A 565 -5.59 24.65 34.23
C ASN A 565 -7.00 24.05 33.95
N VAL A 566 -7.47 24.18 32.70
CA VAL A 566 -8.76 23.62 32.26
C VAL A 566 -8.49 22.32 31.51
N LYS A 567 -9.18 21.25 31.89
CA LYS A 567 -9.28 20.00 31.14
C LYS A 567 -10.70 19.47 31.24
N SER A 568 -11.41 19.37 30.13
CA SER A 568 -12.84 19.05 30.09
C SER A 568 -13.20 18.21 28.87
N THR A 569 -14.14 17.28 29.03
CA THR A 569 -14.70 16.52 27.91
C THR A 569 -15.44 17.47 26.98
N ILE A 570 -15.29 17.27 25.67
CA ILE A 570 -16.07 17.98 24.67
C ILE A 570 -17.29 17.14 24.30
N VAL A 571 -18.48 17.72 24.44
CA VAL A 571 -19.76 17.12 24.07
C VAL A 571 -20.42 17.93 22.94
N GLY A 572 -21.23 17.29 22.09
CA GLY A 572 -21.92 17.99 21.01
C GLY A 572 -23.24 18.60 21.49
N VAL A 573 -23.37 19.92 21.46
CA VAL A 573 -24.61 20.62 21.81
C VAL A 573 -25.45 20.81 20.55
N PRO A 574 -26.66 20.22 20.47
CA PRO A 574 -27.52 20.36 19.29
C PRO A 574 -28.00 21.81 19.12
N GLN A 575 -28.14 22.24 17.87
CA GLN A 575 -28.73 23.54 17.57
C GLN A 575 -30.27 23.42 17.59
N ASN A 576 -30.91 24.29 18.36
CA ASN A 576 -32.37 24.40 18.43
C ASN A 576 -32.95 24.89 17.09
N LYS A 577 -34.26 24.69 16.89
CA LYS A 577 -34.99 25.15 15.69
C LYS A 577 -34.86 26.66 15.45
N ASP A 578 -34.75 27.44 16.53
CA ASP A 578 -34.59 28.89 16.50
C ASP A 578 -33.13 29.35 16.28
N LYS A 579 -32.22 28.43 15.95
CA LYS A 579 -30.80 28.68 15.71
C LYS A 579 -30.02 29.15 16.94
N THR A 580 -30.49 28.79 18.14
CA THR A 580 -29.77 28.92 19.41
C THR A 580 -29.25 27.57 19.90
N TRP A 581 -28.50 27.56 21.00
CA TRP A 581 -28.07 26.34 21.69
C TRP A 581 -28.44 26.44 23.16
N ASP A 582 -29.03 25.37 23.68
CA ASP A 582 -29.29 25.25 25.11
C ASP A 582 -28.11 24.53 25.80
N VAL A 583 -27.34 25.31 26.53
CA VAL A 583 -26.12 24.88 27.21
C VAL A 583 -26.32 24.68 28.71
N THR A 584 -27.57 24.69 29.18
CA THR A 584 -27.94 24.69 30.60
C THR A 584 -27.32 23.53 31.39
N TRP A 585 -27.14 22.36 30.78
CA TRP A 585 -26.71 21.14 31.47
C TRP A 585 -25.22 20.82 31.28
N LEU A 586 -24.41 21.71 30.71
CA LEU A 586 -23.00 21.40 30.41
C LEU A 586 -22.19 21.07 31.66
N GLY A 587 -22.56 21.61 32.83
CA GLY A 587 -21.82 21.35 34.06
C GLY A 587 -20.34 21.75 33.92
N ASN A 588 -19.44 20.76 34.00
CA ASN A 588 -17.99 20.93 33.83
C ASN A 588 -17.50 20.57 32.42
N ASP A 589 -18.37 20.10 31.54
CA ASP A 589 -18.03 19.77 30.16
C ASP A 589 -17.95 21.03 29.29
N THR A 590 -17.32 20.87 28.14
CA THR A 590 -17.29 21.87 27.08
C THR A 590 -18.23 21.46 25.96
N GLY A 591 -19.15 22.33 25.59
CA GLY A 591 -20.05 22.12 24.47
C GLY A 591 -19.42 22.57 23.16
N TRP A 592 -19.24 21.66 22.22
CA TRP A 592 -19.09 22.02 20.81
C TRP A 592 -20.46 22.38 20.24
N LEU A 593 -20.56 23.55 19.62
CA LEU A 593 -21.82 24.03 19.04
C LEU A 593 -22.04 23.36 17.69
N ASN A 594 -22.99 22.42 17.63
CA ASN A 594 -23.36 21.75 16.39
C ASN A 594 -23.81 22.78 15.34
N GLY A 595 -23.36 22.60 14.10
CA GLY A 595 -23.47 23.60 13.03
C GLY A 595 -22.22 24.48 12.84
N THR A 596 -21.14 24.23 13.58
CA THR A 596 -19.80 24.81 13.35
C THR A 596 -18.83 23.71 12.91
N ALA A 597 -17.61 24.06 12.46
CA ALA A 597 -16.65 23.03 12.08
C ALA A 597 -16.36 22.11 13.29
N PHE A 598 -16.12 20.82 13.05
CA PHE A 598 -15.75 19.92 14.13
C PHE A 598 -14.38 20.34 14.73
N PRO A 599 -14.12 20.16 16.04
CA PRO A 599 -12.93 20.72 16.71
C PRO A 599 -11.57 20.32 16.14
N THR A 600 -11.48 19.31 15.29
CA THR A 600 -10.26 18.85 14.64
C THR A 600 -10.27 19.01 13.11
N TRP A 601 -11.34 19.60 12.55
CA TRP A 601 -11.54 19.76 11.10
C TRP A 601 -11.16 21.17 10.64
N ASN A 602 -11.01 21.32 9.32
CA ASN A 602 -10.80 22.64 8.73
C ASN A 602 -12.07 23.51 8.84
N GLY A 603 -11.89 24.82 9.04
CA GLY A 603 -12.96 25.77 9.34
C GLY A 603 -12.93 26.27 10.79
N ASN A 604 -13.99 26.96 11.21
CA ASN A 604 -14.10 27.52 12.56
C ASN A 604 -15.01 26.66 13.45
N SER A 605 -14.42 26.00 14.44
CA SER A 605 -15.13 25.26 15.49
C SER A 605 -15.45 26.18 16.66
N VAL A 606 -16.69 26.18 17.15
CA VAL A 606 -17.07 27.00 18.29
C VAL A 606 -17.31 26.12 19.52
N LEU A 607 -16.50 26.34 20.55
CA LEU A 607 -16.62 25.67 21.85
C LEU A 607 -17.13 26.63 22.90
N THR A 608 -17.94 26.13 23.82
CA THR A 608 -18.51 26.91 24.91
C THR A 608 -18.53 26.15 26.22
N ALA A 609 -18.37 26.86 27.33
CA ALA A 609 -18.54 26.30 28.66
C ALA A 609 -18.95 27.41 29.62
N HIS A 610 -19.43 27.03 30.80
CA HIS A 610 -19.93 27.99 31.76
C HIS A 610 -18.83 28.91 32.31
N VAL A 611 -19.10 30.21 32.41
CA VAL A 611 -18.30 31.16 33.20
C VAL A 611 -18.59 31.00 34.70
N THR A 612 -19.84 30.68 35.04
CA THR A 612 -20.31 30.37 36.39
C THR A 612 -21.26 29.19 36.26
N ASN A 613 -21.03 28.12 37.03
CA ASN A 613 -21.83 26.90 37.02
C ASN A 613 -23.13 27.01 37.84
N ALA A 614 -23.98 25.99 37.80
CA ALA A 614 -25.29 26.02 38.47
C ALA A 614 -25.20 26.12 40.01
N SER A 615 -24.06 25.76 40.60
CA SER A 615 -23.81 25.93 42.04
C SER A 615 -23.43 27.38 42.41
N GLY A 616 -23.31 28.27 41.42
CA GLY A 616 -22.90 29.66 41.62
C GLY A 616 -21.38 29.84 41.75
N LEU A 617 -20.59 28.79 41.53
CA LEU A 617 -19.13 28.82 41.53
C LEU A 617 -18.57 29.04 40.12
N ASP A 618 -17.27 29.30 40.03
CA ASP A 618 -16.57 29.43 38.75
C ASP A 618 -16.72 28.16 37.89
N GLY A 619 -17.13 28.35 36.63
CA GLY A 619 -17.21 27.27 35.65
C GLY A 619 -15.92 27.13 34.83
N PRO A 620 -15.85 26.16 33.90
CA PRO A 620 -14.62 25.88 33.14
C PRO A 620 -14.05 27.10 32.39
N PHE A 621 -14.90 28.03 31.94
CA PHE A 621 -14.47 29.23 31.21
C PHE A 621 -14.47 30.51 32.07
N ALA A 622 -14.49 30.40 33.42
CA ALA A 622 -14.44 31.55 34.34
C ALA A 622 -13.23 32.48 34.08
N ALA A 623 -12.08 31.87 33.81
CA ALA A 623 -10.81 32.56 33.55
C ALA A 623 -10.57 32.87 32.07
N LEU A 624 -11.51 32.59 31.15
CA LEU A 624 -11.28 32.75 29.70
C LEU A 624 -10.86 34.19 29.30
N LYS A 625 -11.27 35.18 30.10
CA LYS A 625 -10.87 36.59 29.93
C LYS A 625 -9.37 36.87 30.09
N THR A 626 -8.60 35.95 30.69
CA THR A 626 -7.17 36.14 30.95
C THR A 626 -6.28 35.60 29.82
N LEU A 627 -6.86 34.88 28.85
CA LEU A 627 -6.11 34.40 27.68
C LEU A 627 -5.57 35.56 26.85
N LYS A 628 -4.32 35.43 26.43
CA LYS A 628 -3.58 36.41 25.63
C LYS A 628 -3.10 35.77 24.33
N TYR A 629 -2.69 36.61 23.39
CA TYR A 629 -2.04 36.17 22.17
C TYR A 629 -0.87 35.23 22.50
N GLY A 630 -0.80 34.08 21.83
CA GLY A 630 0.24 33.07 22.05
C GLY A 630 -0.13 31.98 23.06
N ASP A 631 -1.19 32.14 23.86
CA ASP A 631 -1.64 31.07 24.75
C ASP A 631 -2.17 29.89 23.94
N GLN A 632 -1.93 28.67 24.42
CA GLN A 632 -2.32 27.44 23.73
C GLN A 632 -3.68 26.92 24.20
N VAL A 633 -4.46 26.42 23.24
CA VAL A 633 -5.70 25.67 23.43
C VAL A 633 -5.52 24.35 22.69
N ILE A 634 -5.61 23.23 23.39
CA ILE A 634 -5.29 21.91 22.86
C ILE A 634 -6.57 21.07 22.82
N VAL A 635 -6.86 20.48 21.67
CA VAL A 635 -7.91 19.46 21.54
C VAL A 635 -7.25 18.09 21.40
N HIS A 636 -7.65 17.14 22.24
CA HIS A 636 -7.18 15.76 22.20
C HIS A 636 -8.23 14.86 21.56
N LEU A 637 -7.81 14.00 20.64
CA LEU A 637 -8.68 12.97 20.03
C LEU A 637 -7.84 11.76 19.62
N GLY A 638 -8.18 10.56 20.10
CA GLY A 638 -7.53 9.32 19.67
C GLY A 638 -6.02 9.28 19.89
N GLY A 639 -5.51 9.98 20.92
CA GLY A 639 -4.07 10.10 21.21
C GLY A 639 -3.36 11.24 20.47
N VAL A 640 -4.02 11.91 19.52
CA VAL A 640 -3.50 13.05 18.75
C VAL A 640 -3.83 14.37 19.46
N LYS A 641 -2.90 15.33 19.41
CA LYS A 641 -3.06 16.68 19.95
C LYS A 641 -3.12 17.73 18.84
N TYR A 642 -4.23 18.45 18.77
CA TYR A 642 -4.43 19.59 17.90
C TYR A 642 -4.16 20.86 18.71
N VAL A 643 -3.03 21.52 18.44
CA VAL A 643 -2.57 22.68 19.18
C VAL A 643 -3.00 23.95 18.46
N TYR A 644 -3.92 24.69 19.08
CA TYR A 644 -4.36 25.99 18.63
C TYR A 644 -3.67 27.09 19.44
N GLU A 645 -3.31 28.19 18.79
CA GLU A 645 -2.71 29.36 19.43
C GLU A 645 -3.67 30.55 19.39
N VAL A 646 -3.94 31.15 20.55
CA VAL A 646 -4.81 32.33 20.68
C VAL A 646 -4.26 33.49 19.86
N ARG A 647 -5.11 34.07 19.02
CA ARG A 647 -4.80 35.24 18.18
C ARG A 647 -5.56 36.49 18.63
N GLU A 648 -6.80 36.33 19.06
CA GLU A 648 -7.67 37.46 19.37
C GLU A 648 -8.58 37.14 20.55
N THR A 649 -8.86 38.16 21.36
CA THR A 649 -9.88 38.13 22.40
C THR A 649 -10.78 39.34 22.26
N LYS A 650 -12.10 39.12 22.22
CA LYS A 650 -13.09 40.15 21.98
C LYS A 650 -14.25 40.02 22.94
N LEU A 651 -14.82 41.17 23.30
CA LEU A 651 -16.10 41.24 23.99
C LEU A 651 -17.20 41.47 22.95
N SER A 652 -18.15 40.55 22.83
CA SER A 652 -19.27 40.61 21.89
C SER A 652 -20.59 40.84 22.62
N ARG A 653 -21.57 41.47 21.97
CA ARG A 653 -22.95 41.51 22.46
C ARG A 653 -23.62 40.15 22.21
N PRO A 654 -24.62 39.73 23.01
CA PRO A 654 -25.26 38.42 22.86
C PRO A 654 -25.82 38.11 21.47
N TYR A 655 -26.28 39.12 20.72
CA TYR A 655 -26.84 38.95 19.36
C TYR A 655 -25.83 39.22 18.24
N ALA A 656 -24.58 39.58 18.57
CA ALA A 656 -23.54 39.86 17.57
C ALA A 656 -22.78 38.56 17.22
N THR A 657 -23.42 37.71 16.42
CA THR A 657 -22.98 36.33 16.10
C THR A 657 -21.93 36.25 15.00
N ASN A 658 -21.88 37.24 14.10
CA ASN A 658 -21.01 37.22 12.90
C ASN A 658 -19.56 36.88 13.20
N TYR A 659 -18.94 37.56 14.16
CA TYR A 659 -17.52 37.36 14.48
C TYR A 659 -17.23 35.98 15.09
N THR A 660 -18.17 35.41 15.84
CA THR A 660 -17.96 34.12 16.52
C THR A 660 -18.04 32.95 15.54
N PHE A 661 -18.95 33.02 14.57
CA PHE A 661 -19.22 31.90 13.64
C PHE A 661 -18.62 32.08 12.25
N GLU A 662 -18.04 33.24 11.94
CA GLU A 662 -17.32 33.46 10.68
C GLU A 662 -16.26 32.37 10.49
N SER A 663 -16.16 31.79 9.29
CA SER A 663 -15.01 30.97 8.91
C SER A 663 -14.06 31.84 8.11
N LYS A 664 -12.78 31.82 8.45
CA LYS A 664 -11.74 32.38 7.59
C LYS A 664 -11.16 31.23 6.75
N GLN A 665 -10.85 31.50 5.49
CA GLN A 665 -10.39 30.46 4.54
C GLN A 665 -8.89 30.17 4.65
N ASP A 666 -8.16 30.97 5.43
CA ASP A 666 -6.71 30.94 5.55
C ASP A 666 -6.19 29.88 6.53
N ALA A 667 -7.02 29.41 7.47
CA ALA A 667 -6.65 28.38 8.43
C ALA A 667 -7.85 27.76 9.16
N SER A 668 -7.60 26.68 9.91
CA SER A 668 -8.58 26.12 10.85
C SER A 668 -8.55 26.90 12.17
N TYR A 669 -9.73 27.30 12.66
CA TYR A 669 -9.89 28.11 13.86
C TYR A 669 -10.69 27.37 14.93
N LEU A 670 -10.33 27.64 16.18
CA LEU A 670 -11.08 27.27 17.36
C LEU A 670 -11.52 28.55 18.07
N THR A 671 -12.82 28.76 18.17
CA THR A 671 -13.42 29.91 18.83
C THR A 671 -14.05 29.49 20.15
N LEU A 672 -13.49 29.97 21.27
CA LEU A 672 -14.04 29.75 22.60
C LEU A 672 -15.01 30.88 22.96
N VAL A 673 -16.22 30.56 23.40
CA VAL A 673 -17.23 31.56 23.80
C VAL A 673 -17.76 31.32 25.20
N THR A 674 -17.84 32.37 26.02
CA THR A 674 -18.57 32.33 27.30
C THR A 674 -19.22 33.66 27.68
N CYS A 675 -20.02 33.69 28.75
CA CYS A 675 -20.67 34.86 29.32
C CYS A 675 -19.66 35.80 30.01
N SER A 676 -19.88 37.11 29.94
CA SER A 676 -19.02 38.12 30.59
C SER A 676 -19.81 39.34 31.03
N GLY A 677 -19.42 39.94 32.16
CA GLY A 677 -20.04 41.14 32.71
C GLY A 677 -21.46 40.90 33.24
N TYR A 678 -21.58 40.18 34.36
CA TYR A 678 -22.86 39.94 35.04
C TYR A 678 -23.42 41.25 35.62
N SER A 679 -24.70 41.53 35.36
CA SER A 679 -25.44 42.65 35.94
C SER A 679 -26.43 42.13 36.99
N PRO A 680 -26.22 42.42 38.29
CA PRO A 680 -27.17 42.05 39.34
C PRO A 680 -28.55 42.69 39.17
N LEU A 681 -28.63 43.87 38.54
CA LEU A 681 -29.89 44.59 38.31
C LEU A 681 -30.82 43.86 37.33
N ASN A 682 -30.24 43.18 36.35
CA ASN A 682 -30.99 42.52 35.26
C ASN A 682 -30.87 41.00 35.31
N GLU A 683 -30.30 40.45 36.39
CA GLU A 683 -29.90 39.04 36.58
C GLU A 683 -29.36 38.37 35.30
N SER A 684 -28.48 39.06 34.56
CA SER A 684 -28.01 38.61 33.24
C SER A 684 -26.61 39.09 32.88
N TYR A 685 -25.94 38.35 32.00
CA TYR A 685 -24.64 38.74 31.44
C TYR A 685 -24.82 39.63 30.21
N LEU A 686 -24.23 40.83 30.28
CA LEU A 686 -24.35 41.86 29.25
C LEU A 686 -23.57 41.53 27.98
N PHE A 687 -22.56 40.67 28.07
CA PHE A 687 -21.64 40.37 26.99
C PHE A 687 -21.28 38.88 26.88
N ARG A 688 -20.58 38.56 25.80
CA ARG A 688 -19.86 37.31 25.59
C ARG A 688 -18.38 37.57 25.41
N ARG A 689 -17.55 36.83 26.11
CA ARG A 689 -16.11 36.75 25.82
C ARG A 689 -15.93 35.74 24.69
N VAL A 690 -15.29 36.16 23.61
CA VAL A 690 -14.98 35.34 22.44
C VAL A 690 -13.47 35.34 22.27
N VAL A 691 -12.84 34.17 22.30
CA VAL A 691 -11.41 33.98 22.08
C VAL A 691 -11.23 33.17 20.82
N ARG A 692 -10.46 33.67 19.86
CA ARG A 692 -10.13 32.95 18.62
C ARG A 692 -8.71 32.44 18.69
N ALA A 693 -8.53 31.16 18.45
CA ALA A 693 -7.24 30.49 18.31
C ALA A 693 -7.16 29.83 16.93
N VAL A 694 -5.97 29.82 16.33
CA VAL A 694 -5.71 29.19 15.02
C VAL A 694 -4.91 27.92 15.21
N LEU A 695 -5.19 26.87 14.44
CA LEU A 695 -4.42 25.64 14.47
C LEU A 695 -2.98 25.94 14.01
N ILE A 696 -1.99 25.62 14.84
CA ILE A 696 -0.58 25.82 14.51
C ILE A 696 0.19 24.50 14.38
N GLU A 697 -0.31 23.42 14.98
CA GLU A 697 0.42 22.15 15.04
C GLU A 697 -0.53 20.97 15.33
N VAL A 698 -0.23 19.81 14.76
CA VAL A 698 -0.90 18.53 15.08
C VAL A 698 0.20 17.54 15.48
N LYS A 699 0.10 16.93 16.67
CA LYS A 699 1.12 16.04 17.26
C LYS A 699 0.58 14.66 17.60
#